data_AF-A0A7X1DPU6-F1
#
_entry.id   AF-A0A7X1DPU6-F1
#
_cell.length_a   1.000
_cell.length_b   1.000
_cell.length_c   1.000
_cell.angle_alpha   90.00
_cell.angle_beta   90.00
_cell.angle_gamma   90.00
#
_symmetry.space_group_name_H-M   'P 1'
#
loop_
_entity.id
_entity.type
_entity.pdbx_description
1 polymer ?
#
loop_
_entity_poly.entity_id
_entity_poly.type
_entity_poly.pdbx_seq_one_letter_code
_entity_poly.pdbx_strand_id
1 'polypeptide(L)'
;MIPVLYDRRETNFTKNGQGLLKDTLSAVVDETLNGPCELELLYPIDSRLYSKIGEESIFKVTTDDAQTKDKAQLFRAYNPVKQMFDSQILVKAKHITNDLAFNFVENFKIENATPGAALTKLFQSTSYPTKFTGTSDITTQSNTELIRKNPLECIAGTEGSFLDVWGGELERDNFQIRLLKRRGRDNVARILYRKNLTGLEMDVNTDSVITRIYPFAMKANASGVEQEIILPEKYIDSAYINNYSFIRILPVDYSQDETVTDVNTLRNAAKNYFKTTKIDEPDINVKVEFEPLWQTKEYEKYANLERVVLGDTVTVYHPKLKINITAKVVRTRFNVITERYESIELGSVKADFTDNFKKDIQNVLDQVPSQDWMNDKLQEIGDSIQGANGGSIYTFPTFRPSTMYFMDTEDVNTAKRVMVMNREGIAFYQNGITGTPKTAWSIDGTFIADFIGAGTLRAINIEGVTIKGSAGYFDTLYSDYMPGLPAPQYREILRMGGGDGFSLKAKRDTSLYPAMQVRLNTNGDLGLAIEAVNENTGAVNTDKVIRISPWAGVETPFIQSTGWCSIGADATGKVASIDRTSWDTPTLKYVPHVAASFQQGSSALIKQDIEKFVDSRMAEKYRATEMINTVEVFSYRLKQDVANSQFEKTLGFIAEMLPPELRADDMMAMDMQKTIMWLWQYARENEAEKKALEKRVSDLEEMVYTLINKDGDA
;
A
#
# COMPACT_ATOMS: atom_id res chain seq x y z
N MET A 1 15.98 -28.78 -7.28
CA MET A 1 15.07 -29.60 -8.11
C MET A 1 14.76 -28.87 -9.42
N ILE A 2 14.32 -29.55 -10.49
CA ILE A 2 13.84 -28.88 -11.72
C ILE A 2 12.31 -28.98 -11.78
N PRO A 3 11.56 -27.86 -11.79
CA PRO A 3 10.10 -27.87 -11.92
C PRO A 3 9.63 -28.60 -13.19
N VAL A 4 8.52 -29.33 -13.08
CA VAL A 4 7.92 -30.06 -14.22
C VAL A 4 6.62 -29.38 -14.64
N LEU A 5 6.51 -29.08 -15.93
CA LEU A 5 5.31 -28.49 -16.54
C LEU A 5 4.38 -29.59 -17.05
N TYR A 6 3.10 -29.47 -16.73
CA TYR A 6 2.02 -30.31 -17.24
C TYR A 6 0.96 -29.45 -17.94
N ASP A 7 0.21 -30.10 -18.83
CA ASP A 7 -0.94 -29.48 -19.48
C ASP A 7 -2.03 -29.16 -18.46
N ARG A 8 -2.81 -28.09 -18.72
CA ARG A 8 -3.93 -27.68 -17.86
C ARG A 8 -4.97 -28.79 -17.60
N ARG A 9 -5.11 -29.76 -18.52
CA ARG A 9 -6.05 -30.89 -18.42
C ARG A 9 -5.39 -32.21 -18.04
N GLU A 10 -4.10 -32.21 -17.72
CA GLU A 10 -3.41 -33.44 -17.35
C GLU A 10 -4.04 -34.09 -16.11
N THR A 11 -4.18 -35.41 -16.15
CA THR A 11 -4.73 -36.20 -15.03
C THR A 11 -3.73 -37.20 -14.47
N ASN A 12 -2.62 -37.44 -15.18
CA ASN A 12 -1.58 -38.38 -14.76
C ASN A 12 -0.23 -37.67 -14.57
N PHE A 13 0.17 -37.53 -13.31
CA PHE A 13 1.39 -36.83 -12.89
C PHE A 13 2.58 -37.76 -12.63
N THR A 14 2.56 -38.99 -13.16
CA THR A 14 3.67 -39.97 -13.06
C THR A 14 4.71 -39.82 -14.18
N LYS A 15 4.35 -39.14 -15.29
CA LYS A 15 5.24 -38.86 -16.44
C LYS A 15 5.83 -37.46 -16.32
N ASN A 16 6.81 -37.10 -17.16
CA ASN A 16 7.43 -35.75 -17.19
C ASN A 16 6.59 -34.67 -17.90
N GLY A 17 5.29 -34.90 -18.09
CA GLY A 17 4.35 -33.92 -18.64
C GLY A 17 4.79 -33.34 -20.00
N GLN A 18 4.62 -32.03 -20.13
CA GLN A 18 5.07 -31.25 -21.29
C GLN A 18 6.61 -31.02 -21.28
N GLY A 19 7.24 -31.11 -20.11
CA GLY A 19 8.70 -31.13 -19.98
C GLY A 19 9.23 -30.54 -18.68
N LEU A 20 10.55 -30.68 -18.51
CA LEU A 20 11.33 -30.12 -17.40
C LEU A 20 11.70 -28.66 -17.70
N LEU A 21 11.36 -27.74 -16.79
CA LEU A 21 11.67 -26.31 -16.87
C LEU A 21 13.11 -26.05 -16.40
N LYS A 22 14.09 -26.52 -17.17
CA LYS A 22 15.53 -26.42 -16.82
C LYS A 22 16.03 -24.98 -16.67
N ASP A 23 15.46 -24.06 -17.44
CA ASP A 23 15.89 -22.67 -17.52
C ASP A 23 15.19 -21.77 -16.49
N THR A 24 14.55 -22.35 -15.46
CA THR A 24 13.86 -21.58 -14.42
C THR A 24 14.87 -20.72 -13.66
N LEU A 25 14.59 -19.42 -13.55
CA LEU A 25 15.46 -18.45 -12.87
C LEU A 25 15.21 -18.44 -11.35
N SER A 26 13.94 -18.46 -10.97
CA SER A 26 13.50 -18.53 -9.57
C SER A 26 12.21 -19.34 -9.46
N ALA A 27 12.06 -20.10 -8.37
CA ALA A 27 10.82 -20.79 -8.03
C ALA A 27 10.70 -20.87 -6.51
N VAL A 28 9.72 -20.18 -5.94
CA VAL A 28 9.52 -20.06 -4.50
C VAL A 28 8.10 -20.50 -4.14
N VAL A 29 8.00 -21.49 -3.26
CA VAL A 29 6.73 -21.93 -2.67
C VAL A 29 6.54 -21.21 -1.35
N ASP A 30 5.44 -20.48 -1.24
CA ASP A 30 5.01 -19.75 -0.04
C ASP A 30 3.82 -20.48 0.59
N GLU A 31 4.04 -21.16 1.71
CA GLU A 31 3.01 -21.92 2.41
C GLU A 31 2.74 -21.33 3.80
N THR A 32 1.48 -21.00 4.07
CA THR A 32 1.02 -20.55 5.39
C THR A 32 0.15 -21.61 6.06
N LEU A 33 0.34 -21.84 7.36
CA LEU A 33 -0.44 -22.79 8.17
C LEU A 33 -1.90 -22.36 8.21
N ASN A 34 -2.83 -23.27 7.87
CA ASN A 34 -4.26 -22.99 7.69
C ASN A 34 -4.59 -21.89 6.64
N GLY A 35 -3.58 -21.34 5.96
CA GLY A 35 -3.69 -20.22 5.04
C GLY A 35 -3.46 -20.63 3.58
N PRO A 36 -3.13 -19.66 2.70
CA PRO A 36 -2.83 -19.93 1.29
C PRO A 36 -1.50 -20.68 1.12
N CYS A 37 -1.40 -21.40 0.00
CA CYS A 37 -0.19 -22.08 -0.46
C CYS A 37 -0.02 -21.76 -1.95
N GLU A 38 1.00 -20.95 -2.27
CA GLU A 38 1.22 -20.40 -3.60
C GLU A 38 2.66 -20.66 -4.08
N LEU A 39 2.84 -20.75 -5.40
CA LEU A 39 4.11 -20.87 -6.09
C LEU A 39 4.31 -19.62 -6.95
N GLU A 40 5.47 -19.00 -6.79
CA GLU A 40 5.95 -17.91 -7.62
C GLU A 40 7.14 -18.40 -8.46
N LEU A 41 6.99 -18.40 -9.78
CA LEU A 41 7.98 -18.96 -10.71
C LEU A 41 8.37 -17.93 -11.78
N LEU A 42 9.67 -17.66 -11.91
CA LEU A 42 10.26 -16.81 -12.94
C LEU A 42 10.92 -17.67 -14.03
N TYR A 43 10.48 -17.49 -15.27
CA TYR A 43 10.97 -18.25 -16.42
C TYR A 43 11.34 -17.32 -17.60
N PRO A 44 12.46 -17.51 -18.30
CA PRO A 44 12.83 -16.68 -19.45
C PRO A 44 11.94 -16.90 -20.67
N ILE A 45 11.73 -15.86 -21.47
CA ILE A 45 10.90 -15.92 -22.69
C ILE A 45 11.60 -16.68 -23.83
N ASP A 46 12.93 -16.62 -23.91
CA ASP A 46 13.73 -17.29 -24.95
C ASP A 46 13.86 -18.81 -24.74
N SER A 47 13.36 -19.32 -23.60
CA SER A 47 13.48 -20.72 -23.23
C SER A 47 12.47 -21.62 -23.94
N ARG A 48 12.86 -22.87 -24.22
CA ARG A 48 12.15 -23.82 -25.09
C ARG A 48 10.67 -24.04 -24.71
N LEU A 49 10.35 -24.05 -23.42
CA LEU A 49 9.00 -24.37 -22.92
C LEU A 49 8.14 -23.13 -22.66
N TYR A 50 8.63 -21.91 -22.93
CA TYR A 50 7.88 -20.67 -22.70
C TYR A 50 6.52 -20.67 -23.39
N SER A 51 6.48 -21.09 -24.66
CA SER A 51 5.24 -21.14 -25.47
C SER A 51 4.17 -22.11 -24.93
N LYS A 52 4.52 -22.95 -23.96
CA LYS A 52 3.65 -23.94 -23.33
C LYS A 52 3.14 -23.50 -21.95
N ILE A 53 3.72 -22.45 -21.38
CA ILE A 53 3.26 -21.83 -20.14
C ILE A 53 2.09 -20.91 -20.47
N GLY A 54 0.92 -21.21 -19.92
CA GLY A 54 -0.29 -20.41 -20.08
C GLY A 54 -1.11 -20.37 -18.80
N GLU A 55 -2.31 -19.80 -18.91
CA GLU A 55 -3.31 -19.86 -17.84
C GLU A 55 -3.67 -21.32 -17.54
N GLU A 56 -3.87 -21.63 -16.26
CA GLU A 56 -4.21 -22.97 -15.75
C GLU A 56 -3.16 -24.07 -15.98
N SER A 57 -1.97 -23.76 -16.50
CA SER A 57 -0.84 -24.70 -16.55
C SER A 57 -0.53 -25.26 -15.17
N ILE A 58 -0.18 -26.54 -15.10
CA ILE A 58 0.09 -27.23 -13.83
C ILE A 58 1.61 -27.42 -13.66
N PHE A 59 2.13 -27.02 -12.52
CA PHE A 59 3.53 -27.12 -12.14
C PHE A 59 3.68 -28.12 -11.00
N LYS A 60 4.60 -29.07 -11.16
CA LYS A 60 4.99 -30.00 -10.10
C LYS A 60 6.35 -29.59 -9.56
N VAL A 61 6.39 -29.29 -8.27
CA VAL A 61 7.58 -28.80 -7.56
C VAL A 61 7.75 -29.57 -6.24
N THR A 62 8.99 -29.70 -5.76
CA THR A 62 9.24 -30.22 -4.42
C THR A 62 8.87 -29.18 -3.37
N THR A 63 8.35 -29.68 -2.26
CA THR A 63 8.11 -28.88 -1.04
C THR A 63 8.80 -29.57 0.11
N ASP A 64 9.32 -28.80 1.06
CA ASP A 64 10.00 -29.38 2.22
C ASP A 64 8.95 -29.86 3.26
N ASP A 65 8.72 -31.19 3.30
CA ASP A 65 7.82 -31.83 4.26
C ASP A 65 8.63 -32.71 5.26
N ALA A 66 8.15 -32.75 6.51
CA ALA A 66 8.77 -33.44 7.66
C ALA A 66 9.00 -34.93 7.40
N GLN A 67 8.11 -35.57 6.65
CA GLN A 67 8.10 -37.04 6.55
C GLN A 67 8.87 -37.60 5.36
N THR A 68 9.04 -36.84 4.28
CA THR A 68 9.66 -37.36 3.04
C THR A 68 10.32 -36.24 2.24
N LYS A 69 11.61 -36.40 1.90
CA LYS A 69 12.37 -35.44 1.07
C LYS A 69 11.88 -35.38 -0.39
N ASP A 70 11.05 -36.33 -0.81
CA ASP A 70 10.64 -36.54 -2.20
C ASP A 70 9.18 -36.19 -2.49
N LYS A 71 8.47 -35.54 -1.55
CA LYS A 71 7.08 -35.12 -1.82
C LYS A 71 7.06 -33.92 -2.77
N ALA A 72 6.50 -34.16 -3.94
CA ALA A 72 6.21 -33.13 -4.92
C ALA A 72 4.73 -32.73 -4.85
N GLN A 73 4.47 -31.43 -4.86
CA GLN A 73 3.14 -30.83 -4.84
C GLN A 73 2.80 -30.21 -6.20
N LEU A 74 1.51 -30.18 -6.50
CA LEU A 74 0.96 -29.64 -7.74
C LEU A 74 0.39 -28.24 -7.53
N PHE A 75 0.73 -27.31 -8.42
CA PHE A 75 0.28 -25.93 -8.42
C PHE A 75 -0.30 -25.57 -9.78
N ARG A 76 -1.45 -24.90 -9.81
CA ARG A 76 -2.13 -24.44 -11.03
C ARG A 76 -1.95 -22.93 -11.19
N ALA A 77 -1.45 -22.48 -12.34
CA ALA A 77 -1.30 -21.06 -12.65
C ALA A 77 -2.65 -20.36 -12.77
N TYR A 78 -2.79 -19.20 -12.13
CA TYR A 78 -3.97 -18.34 -12.22
C TYR A 78 -3.65 -16.95 -12.79
N ASN A 79 -2.39 -16.51 -12.73
CA ASN A 79 -1.98 -15.23 -13.27
C ASN A 79 -0.55 -15.28 -13.84
N PRO A 80 -0.40 -15.57 -15.15
CA PRO A 80 0.88 -15.43 -15.84
C PRO A 80 1.10 -13.97 -16.28
N VAL A 81 1.88 -13.21 -15.53
CA VAL A 81 2.22 -11.82 -15.85
C VAL A 81 3.45 -11.77 -16.75
N LYS A 82 3.29 -11.21 -17.95
CA LYS A 82 4.40 -10.98 -18.89
C LYS A 82 5.08 -9.66 -18.55
N GLN A 83 6.31 -9.71 -18.06
CA GLN A 83 7.11 -8.51 -17.82
C GLN A 83 7.88 -8.20 -19.10
N MET A 84 7.39 -7.22 -19.89
CA MET A 84 7.95 -6.90 -21.20
C MET A 84 9.36 -6.28 -21.15
N PHE A 85 9.76 -5.69 -20.03
CA PHE A 85 11.06 -5.02 -19.90
C PHE A 85 12.23 -5.96 -19.57
N ASP A 86 11.95 -7.12 -18.96
CA ASP A 86 12.98 -8.02 -18.41
C ASP A 86 13.13 -9.34 -19.19
N SER A 87 12.47 -9.48 -20.36
CA SER A 87 12.46 -10.70 -21.17
C SER A 87 12.11 -11.99 -20.40
N GLN A 88 11.28 -11.89 -19.36
CA GLN A 88 10.87 -12.98 -18.48
C GLN A 88 9.36 -13.00 -18.21
N ILE A 89 8.85 -14.15 -17.79
CA ILE A 89 7.47 -14.34 -17.33
C ILE A 89 7.44 -14.66 -15.84
N LEU A 90 6.59 -13.95 -15.11
CA LEU A 90 6.27 -14.23 -13.71
C LEU A 90 4.96 -15.02 -13.66
N VAL A 91 5.06 -16.28 -13.26
CA VAL A 91 3.92 -17.18 -13.11
C VAL A 91 3.55 -17.26 -11.63
N LYS A 92 2.33 -16.81 -11.29
CA LYS A 92 1.73 -17.07 -9.99
C LYS A 92 0.77 -18.24 -10.08
N ALA A 93 0.99 -19.24 -9.24
CA ALA A 93 0.23 -20.48 -9.21
C ALA A 93 -0.25 -20.81 -7.78
N LYS A 94 -1.46 -21.33 -7.67
CA LYS A 94 -2.07 -21.75 -6.40
C LYS A 94 -1.97 -23.25 -6.26
N HIS A 95 -1.85 -23.78 -5.04
CA HIS A 95 -1.88 -25.22 -4.81
C HIS A 95 -3.15 -25.85 -5.42
N ILE A 96 -3.06 -27.07 -5.96
CA ILE A 96 -4.12 -27.73 -6.73
C ILE A 96 -5.44 -27.86 -5.95
N THR A 97 -5.38 -27.86 -4.61
CA THR A 97 -6.58 -27.81 -3.75
C THR A 97 -7.48 -26.62 -4.05
N ASN A 98 -6.96 -25.52 -4.59
CA ASN A 98 -7.77 -24.35 -4.98
C ASN A 98 -8.74 -24.65 -6.14
N ASP A 99 -8.59 -25.76 -6.87
CA ASP A 99 -9.59 -26.23 -7.84
C ASP A 99 -10.95 -26.51 -7.16
N LEU A 100 -10.96 -26.79 -5.84
CA LEU A 100 -12.19 -26.95 -5.05
C LEU A 100 -12.95 -25.62 -4.86
N ALA A 101 -12.31 -24.45 -4.96
CA ALA A 101 -12.99 -23.16 -4.81
C ALA A 101 -14.07 -22.94 -5.89
N PHE A 102 -13.90 -23.54 -7.06
CA PHE A 102 -14.80 -23.42 -8.20
C PHE A 102 -15.92 -24.47 -8.20
N ASN A 103 -15.94 -25.38 -7.22
CA ASN A 103 -17.03 -26.33 -7.04
C ASN A 103 -18.08 -25.77 -6.07
N PHE A 104 -19.29 -26.30 -6.13
CA PHE A 104 -20.42 -25.80 -5.37
C PHE A 104 -21.05 -26.90 -4.52
N VAL A 105 -21.42 -26.54 -3.29
CA VAL A 105 -22.14 -27.38 -2.34
C VAL A 105 -23.43 -26.65 -1.96
N GLU A 106 -24.57 -27.21 -2.37
CA GLU A 106 -25.87 -26.57 -2.18
C GLU A 106 -26.32 -26.60 -0.71
N ASN A 107 -26.28 -27.78 -0.10
CA ASN A 107 -26.57 -27.96 1.31
C ASN A 107 -25.72 -29.12 1.86
N PHE A 108 -24.85 -28.81 2.82
CA PHE A 108 -24.08 -29.79 3.57
C PHE A 108 -24.50 -29.76 5.03
N LYS A 109 -25.17 -30.82 5.45
CA LYS A 109 -25.57 -31.02 6.85
C LYS A 109 -24.96 -32.30 7.40
N ILE A 110 -24.32 -32.20 8.56
CA ILE A 110 -23.80 -33.37 9.28
C ILE A 110 -24.07 -33.25 10.77
N GLU A 111 -24.44 -34.37 11.38
CA GLU A 111 -24.75 -34.48 12.80
C GLU A 111 -23.90 -35.59 13.40
N ASN A 112 -23.30 -35.31 14.56
CA ASN A 112 -22.49 -36.20 15.37
C ASN A 112 -21.38 -36.94 14.60
N ALA A 113 -20.65 -36.22 13.75
CA ALA A 113 -19.63 -36.80 12.89
C ALA A 113 -18.21 -36.32 13.24
N THR A 114 -17.22 -37.16 12.94
CA THR A 114 -15.81 -36.78 13.00
C THR A 114 -15.42 -36.01 11.73
N PRO A 115 -14.36 -35.17 11.76
CA PRO A 115 -13.96 -34.39 10.58
C PRO A 115 -13.59 -35.26 9.37
N GLY A 116 -13.06 -36.47 9.59
CA GLY A 116 -12.74 -37.39 8.50
C GLY A 116 -14.00 -37.89 7.77
N ALA A 117 -15.05 -38.22 8.53
CA ALA A 117 -16.35 -38.58 7.96
C ALA A 117 -17.00 -37.35 7.29
N ALA A 118 -16.87 -36.17 7.89
CA ALA A 118 -17.36 -34.92 7.32
C ALA A 118 -16.68 -34.56 6.00
N LEU A 119 -15.36 -34.70 5.90
CA LEU A 119 -14.60 -34.47 4.66
C LEU A 119 -15.00 -35.47 3.57
N THR A 120 -15.15 -36.74 3.92
CA THR A 120 -15.60 -37.77 2.98
C THR A 120 -16.99 -37.45 2.43
N LYS A 121 -17.92 -37.06 3.29
CA LYS A 121 -19.27 -36.66 2.90
C LYS A 121 -19.25 -35.36 2.07
N LEU A 122 -18.43 -34.38 2.45
CA LEU A 122 -18.32 -33.10 1.75
C LEU A 122 -17.92 -33.30 0.29
N PHE A 123 -16.91 -34.13 0.02
CA PHE A 123 -16.47 -34.40 -1.36
C PHE A 123 -17.51 -35.19 -2.17
N GLN A 124 -18.39 -35.95 -1.54
CA GLN A 124 -19.55 -36.60 -2.17
C GLN A 124 -20.71 -35.65 -2.46
N SER A 125 -20.86 -34.59 -1.66
CA SER A 125 -21.93 -33.58 -1.79
C SER A 125 -21.61 -32.44 -2.76
N THR A 126 -20.54 -32.57 -3.54
CA THR A 126 -20.13 -31.58 -4.53
C THR A 126 -20.97 -31.65 -5.81
N SER A 127 -21.18 -30.52 -6.48
CA SER A 127 -22.02 -30.44 -7.69
C SER A 127 -21.48 -31.25 -8.87
N TYR A 128 -20.16 -31.39 -8.97
CA TYR A 128 -19.50 -32.30 -9.90
C TYR A 128 -18.47 -33.18 -9.18
N PRO A 129 -18.27 -34.45 -9.61
CA PRO A 129 -17.35 -35.37 -8.95
C PRO A 129 -15.95 -34.79 -8.79
N THR A 130 -15.42 -34.84 -7.58
CA THR A 130 -14.07 -34.39 -7.26
C THR A 130 -13.09 -35.56 -7.17
N LYS A 131 -11.80 -35.27 -7.41
CA LYS A 131 -10.70 -36.23 -7.21
C LYS A 131 -10.11 -36.17 -5.79
N PHE A 132 -10.65 -35.28 -4.97
CA PHE A 132 -10.12 -34.99 -3.64
C PHE A 132 -10.68 -35.97 -2.63
N THR A 133 -9.84 -36.36 -1.69
CA THR A 133 -10.25 -37.18 -0.54
C THR A 133 -9.70 -36.55 0.74
N GLY A 134 -10.38 -36.80 1.87
CA GLY A 134 -10.00 -36.21 3.13
C GLY A 134 -9.91 -37.21 4.27
N THR A 135 -8.94 -36.98 5.16
CA THR A 135 -8.75 -37.75 6.39
C THR A 135 -8.52 -36.83 7.59
N SER A 136 -8.68 -37.37 8.80
CA SER A 136 -8.47 -36.61 10.03
C SER A 136 -8.07 -37.56 11.16
N ASP A 137 -7.25 -37.08 12.08
CA ASP A 137 -6.89 -37.76 13.35
C ASP A 137 -7.73 -37.26 14.54
N ILE A 138 -8.50 -36.17 14.36
CA ILE A 138 -9.43 -35.63 15.35
C ILE A 138 -10.62 -36.59 15.48
N THR A 139 -10.91 -36.99 16.73
CA THR A 139 -12.00 -37.92 17.07
C THR A 139 -13.23 -37.24 17.65
N THR A 140 -13.16 -35.93 17.94
CA THR A 140 -14.29 -35.14 18.46
C THR A 140 -15.44 -35.14 17.47
N GLN A 141 -16.64 -35.43 17.94
CA GLN A 141 -17.86 -35.40 17.14
C GLN A 141 -18.56 -34.05 17.31
N SER A 142 -19.04 -33.48 16.21
CA SER A 142 -19.77 -32.21 16.22
C SER A 142 -20.76 -32.15 15.06
N ASN A 143 -21.57 -31.09 15.08
CA ASN A 143 -22.60 -30.84 14.08
C ASN A 143 -22.19 -29.61 13.26
N THR A 144 -22.45 -29.62 11.97
CA THR A 144 -22.35 -28.41 11.14
C THR A 144 -23.38 -28.44 10.02
N GLU A 145 -23.88 -27.25 9.68
CA GLU A 145 -24.77 -27.02 8.55
C GLU A 145 -24.23 -25.84 7.73
N LEU A 146 -23.94 -26.09 6.47
CA LEU A 146 -23.33 -25.14 5.55
C LEU A 146 -24.14 -25.13 4.24
N ILE A 147 -24.67 -23.96 3.88
CA ILE A 147 -25.62 -23.80 2.77
C ILE A 147 -25.00 -22.87 1.70
N ARG A 148 -25.01 -23.32 0.44
CA ARG A 148 -24.56 -22.58 -0.75
C ARG A 148 -23.12 -22.05 -0.63
N LYS A 149 -22.19 -22.95 -0.32
CA LYS A 149 -20.76 -22.63 -0.14
C LYS A 149 -19.89 -23.45 -1.10
N ASN A 150 -18.67 -22.99 -1.32
CA ASN A 150 -17.68 -23.84 -2.01
C ASN A 150 -17.03 -24.82 -1.00
N PRO A 151 -16.53 -25.99 -1.44
CA PRO A 151 -15.90 -26.96 -0.54
C PRO A 151 -14.72 -26.43 0.27
N LEU A 152 -13.99 -25.42 -0.21
CA LEU A 152 -12.90 -24.83 0.57
C LEU A 152 -13.39 -23.96 1.71
N GLU A 153 -14.44 -23.15 1.50
CA GLU A 153 -15.13 -22.37 2.52
C GLU A 153 -15.71 -23.28 3.60
N CYS A 154 -16.25 -24.44 3.20
CA CYS A 154 -16.69 -25.45 4.16
C CYS A 154 -15.55 -25.98 5.04
N ILE A 155 -14.33 -26.08 4.51
CA ILE A 155 -13.16 -26.54 5.27
C ILE A 155 -12.59 -25.39 6.13
N ALA A 156 -12.50 -24.18 5.57
CA ALA A 156 -11.84 -23.04 6.17
C ALA A 156 -12.43 -21.71 5.67
N GLY A 157 -12.66 -20.75 6.57
CA GLY A 157 -12.89 -19.34 6.22
C GLY A 157 -14.31 -18.81 6.46
N THR A 158 -15.29 -19.67 6.74
CA THR A 158 -16.64 -19.25 7.16
C THR A 158 -16.99 -19.76 8.55
N GLU A 159 -17.93 -19.07 9.21
CA GLU A 159 -18.53 -19.57 10.46
C GLU A 159 -19.18 -20.94 10.22
N GLY A 160 -18.95 -21.89 11.14
CA GLY A 160 -19.40 -23.27 10.99
C GLY A 160 -18.52 -24.14 10.05
N SER A 161 -17.44 -23.58 9.50
CA SER A 161 -16.42 -24.34 8.75
C SER A 161 -15.75 -25.42 9.61
N PHE A 162 -15.05 -26.35 8.98
CA PHE A 162 -14.49 -27.50 9.71
C PHE A 162 -13.40 -27.07 10.69
N LEU A 163 -12.59 -26.08 10.32
CA LEU A 163 -11.60 -25.47 11.21
C LEU A 163 -12.23 -24.70 12.37
N ASP A 164 -13.43 -24.17 12.20
CA ASP A 164 -14.15 -23.43 13.23
C ASP A 164 -14.81 -24.38 14.25
N VAL A 165 -15.48 -25.42 13.75
CA VAL A 165 -16.22 -26.39 14.58
C VAL A 165 -15.30 -27.38 15.30
N TRP A 166 -14.36 -27.99 14.57
CA TRP A 166 -13.48 -29.02 15.12
C TRP A 166 -12.08 -28.53 15.46
N GLY A 167 -11.70 -27.33 15.01
CA GLY A 167 -10.33 -26.85 15.12
C GLY A 167 -9.36 -27.62 14.24
N GLY A 168 -8.08 -27.57 14.61
CA GLY A 168 -7.02 -28.34 13.98
C GLY A 168 -6.19 -27.55 12.97
N GLU A 169 -5.32 -28.29 12.28
CA GLU A 169 -4.29 -27.79 11.38
C GLU A 169 -4.36 -28.56 10.06
N LEU A 170 -4.48 -27.81 8.97
CA LEU A 170 -4.66 -28.31 7.63
C LEU A 170 -3.32 -28.71 7.01
N GLU A 171 -3.24 -29.95 6.54
CA GLU A 171 -2.17 -30.47 5.71
C GLU A 171 -2.71 -30.71 4.29
N ARG A 172 -2.03 -30.16 3.28
CA ARG A 172 -2.38 -30.33 1.87
C ARG A 172 -1.34 -31.23 1.22
N ASP A 173 -1.78 -32.30 0.59
CA ASP A 173 -0.93 -33.21 -0.15
C ASP A 173 -1.60 -33.59 -1.48
N ASN A 174 -1.38 -32.77 -2.50
CA ASN A 174 -1.98 -32.88 -3.83
C ASN A 174 -3.50 -32.97 -3.75
N PHE A 175 -4.06 -34.16 -3.99
CA PHE A 175 -5.50 -34.44 -3.94
C PHE A 175 -5.96 -34.98 -2.56
N GLN A 176 -5.06 -35.11 -1.59
CA GLN A 176 -5.36 -35.49 -0.22
C GLN A 176 -5.38 -34.24 0.67
N ILE A 177 -6.45 -34.08 1.45
CA ILE A 177 -6.55 -33.03 2.45
C ILE A 177 -6.65 -33.68 3.83
N ARG A 178 -5.75 -33.36 4.75
CA ARG A 178 -5.81 -33.89 6.11
C ARG A 178 -6.08 -32.78 7.10
N LEU A 179 -7.03 -33.01 7.99
CA LEU A 179 -7.25 -32.16 9.15
C LEU A 179 -6.60 -32.83 10.37
N LEU A 180 -5.46 -32.30 10.80
CA LEU A 180 -4.70 -32.84 11.90
C LEU A 180 -5.02 -32.09 13.19
N LYS A 181 -5.01 -32.78 14.34
CA LYS A 181 -5.10 -32.13 15.65
C LYS A 181 -3.90 -31.18 15.85
N ARG A 182 -2.74 -31.59 15.33
CA ARG A 182 -1.50 -30.83 15.35
C ARG A 182 -0.57 -31.27 14.22
N ARG A 183 -0.10 -30.33 13.41
CA ARG A 183 0.94 -30.47 12.40
C ARG A 183 2.31 -30.11 13.03
N GLY A 184 3.35 -30.84 12.65
CA GLY A 184 4.72 -30.61 13.10
C GLY A 184 5.09 -31.20 14.47
N ARG A 185 6.36 -31.03 14.84
CA ARG A 185 7.05 -31.61 16.01
C ARG A 185 7.41 -30.53 17.03
N ASP A 186 7.65 -30.93 18.27
CA ASP A 186 8.02 -30.00 19.33
C ASP A 186 9.53 -29.80 19.51
N ASN A 187 9.93 -28.55 19.77
CA ASN A 187 11.28 -28.14 20.15
C ASN A 187 12.37 -28.67 19.20
N VAL A 188 12.12 -28.52 17.90
CA VAL A 188 12.95 -29.13 16.85
C VAL A 188 14.31 -28.46 16.73
N ALA A 189 14.37 -27.15 16.89
CA ALA A 189 15.61 -26.39 16.75
C ALA A 189 15.67 -25.19 17.68
N ARG A 190 16.90 -24.70 17.92
CA ARG A 190 17.16 -23.46 18.65
C ARG A 190 17.75 -22.43 17.71
N ILE A 191 17.06 -21.31 17.54
CA ILE A 191 17.51 -20.16 16.75
C ILE A 191 18.19 -19.19 17.71
N LEU A 192 19.48 -18.93 17.50
CA LEU A 192 20.32 -18.17 18.42
C LEU A 192 20.84 -16.89 17.76
N TYR A 193 20.77 -15.78 18.50
CA TYR A 193 21.42 -14.52 18.13
C TYR A 193 22.93 -14.72 17.87
N ARG A 194 23.44 -14.14 16.78
CA ARG A 194 24.82 -14.30 16.25
C ARG A 194 25.19 -15.71 15.75
N LYS A 195 24.24 -16.66 15.67
CA LYS A 195 24.44 -17.96 15.03
C LYS A 195 23.68 -18.00 13.71
N ASN A 196 22.39 -18.35 13.76
CA ASN A 196 21.52 -18.54 12.61
C ASN A 196 20.42 -17.48 12.47
N LEU A 197 20.21 -16.65 13.49
CA LEU A 197 19.22 -15.57 13.44
C LEU A 197 19.67 -14.44 12.51
N THR A 198 18.91 -14.17 11.43
CA THR A 198 19.18 -13.09 10.46
C THR A 198 18.26 -11.89 10.68
N GLY A 199 17.00 -12.13 11.08
CA GLY A 199 16.01 -11.10 11.40
C GLY A 199 15.14 -11.51 12.59
N LEU A 200 14.80 -10.54 13.44
CA LEU A 200 13.89 -10.73 14.57
C LEU A 200 13.04 -9.47 14.72
N GLU A 201 11.75 -9.60 14.46
CA GLU A 201 10.73 -8.60 14.70
C GLU A 201 9.69 -9.19 15.65
N MET A 202 9.35 -8.45 16.70
CA MET A 202 8.43 -8.88 17.74
C MET A 202 7.41 -7.77 17.94
N ASP A 203 6.17 -8.04 17.55
CA ASP A 203 5.02 -7.21 17.84
C ASP A 203 4.30 -7.76 19.07
N VAL A 204 4.01 -6.89 20.03
CA VAL A 204 3.35 -7.25 21.29
C VAL A 204 2.10 -6.41 21.40
N ASN A 205 0.98 -7.02 21.05
CA ASN A 205 -0.31 -6.40 21.20
C ASN A 205 -0.82 -6.64 22.63
N THR A 206 -1.10 -5.55 23.34
CA THR A 206 -1.66 -5.61 24.69
C THR A 206 -3.12 -5.17 24.73
N ASP A 207 -3.73 -4.78 23.61
CA ASP A 207 -5.06 -4.17 23.56
C ASP A 207 -6.17 -5.15 23.97
N SER A 208 -6.03 -6.42 23.59
CA SER A 208 -6.97 -7.51 23.90
C SER A 208 -6.84 -8.07 25.33
N VAL A 209 -5.80 -7.70 26.07
CA VAL A 209 -5.50 -8.30 27.38
C VAL A 209 -6.58 -7.97 28.40
N ILE A 210 -7.07 -8.98 29.12
CA ILE A 210 -8.01 -8.83 30.22
C ILE A 210 -7.40 -9.43 31.49
N THR A 211 -7.33 -8.63 32.55
CA THR A 211 -6.67 -9.01 33.81
C THR A 211 -7.65 -9.35 34.93
N ARG A 212 -8.95 -9.08 34.73
CA ARG A 212 -10.03 -9.29 35.70
C ARG A 212 -11.32 -9.64 34.97
N ILE A 213 -12.08 -10.59 35.51
CA ILE A 213 -13.41 -10.95 34.99
C ILE A 213 -14.49 -10.69 36.03
N TYR A 214 -15.68 -10.37 35.55
CA TYR A 214 -16.92 -10.29 36.32
C TYR A 214 -17.86 -11.42 35.85
N PRO A 215 -17.84 -12.60 36.49
CA PRO A 215 -18.66 -13.73 36.08
C PRO A 215 -20.08 -13.63 36.65
N PHE A 216 -21.07 -13.85 35.80
CA PHE A 216 -22.49 -13.92 36.18
C PHE A 216 -23.21 -15.02 35.40
N ALA A 217 -24.32 -15.53 35.95
CA ALA A 217 -25.18 -16.48 35.25
C ALA A 217 -26.65 -16.23 35.61
N MET A 218 -27.52 -16.24 34.61
CA MET A 218 -28.97 -16.23 34.75
C MET A 218 -29.47 -17.66 34.65
N LYS A 219 -30.11 -18.19 35.70
CA LYS A 219 -30.70 -19.53 35.72
C LYS A 219 -32.13 -19.47 36.23
N ALA A 220 -33.03 -20.22 35.59
CA ALA A 220 -34.40 -20.35 36.08
C ALA A 220 -34.42 -21.25 37.32
N ASN A 221 -35.01 -20.76 38.42
CA ASN A 221 -35.29 -21.58 39.58
C ASN A 221 -36.37 -22.63 39.28
N ALA A 222 -36.57 -23.60 40.18
CA ALA A 222 -37.61 -24.64 40.08
C ALA A 222 -39.06 -24.11 39.91
N SER A 223 -39.28 -22.80 40.06
CA SER A 223 -40.55 -22.09 39.86
C SER A 223 -40.62 -21.25 38.57
N GLY A 224 -39.62 -21.33 37.68
CA GLY A 224 -39.61 -20.63 36.39
C GLY A 224 -39.22 -19.14 36.44
N VAL A 225 -38.75 -18.64 37.58
CA VAL A 225 -38.25 -17.27 37.74
C VAL A 225 -36.74 -17.25 37.50
N GLU A 226 -36.26 -16.36 36.62
CA GLU A 226 -34.83 -16.14 36.38
C GLU A 226 -34.17 -15.56 37.65
N GLN A 227 -33.19 -16.29 38.18
CA GLN A 227 -32.34 -15.85 39.27
C GLN A 227 -30.94 -15.55 38.74
N GLU A 228 -30.43 -14.38 39.09
CA GLU A 228 -29.05 -13.98 38.82
C GLU A 228 -28.12 -14.57 39.89
N ILE A 229 -27.11 -15.32 39.44
CA ILE A 229 -26.04 -15.89 40.26
C ILE A 229 -24.79 -15.05 40.04
N ILE A 230 -24.37 -14.32 41.08
CA ILE A 230 -23.14 -13.54 41.13
C ILE A 230 -22.22 -14.01 42.24
N LEU A 231 -20.91 -13.81 42.07
CA LEU A 231 -19.94 -14.08 43.14
C LEU A 231 -20.02 -13.00 44.24
N PRO A 232 -19.96 -13.38 45.55
CA PRO A 232 -19.87 -12.43 46.66
C PRO A 232 -18.66 -11.48 46.55
N GLU A 233 -17.53 -12.01 46.07
CA GLU A 233 -16.31 -11.25 45.78
C GLU A 233 -16.38 -10.39 44.51
N LYS A 234 -17.44 -10.55 43.70
CA LYS A 234 -17.72 -9.89 42.41
C LYS A 234 -16.72 -10.13 41.28
N TYR A 235 -15.43 -10.18 41.57
CA TYR A 235 -14.38 -10.27 40.56
C TYR A 235 -13.44 -11.45 40.81
N ILE A 236 -12.90 -11.99 39.72
CA ILE A 236 -11.78 -12.92 39.75
C ILE A 236 -10.62 -12.29 38.98
N ASP A 237 -9.45 -12.29 39.62
CA ASP A 237 -8.23 -11.66 39.13
C ASP A 237 -7.29 -12.68 38.52
N SER A 238 -6.61 -12.31 37.44
CA SER A 238 -5.48 -13.07 36.91
C SER A 238 -4.26 -12.93 37.82
N ALA A 239 -3.40 -13.96 37.82
CA ALA A 239 -2.09 -13.91 38.46
C ALA A 239 -1.16 -12.81 37.88
N TYR A 240 -1.41 -12.38 36.64
CA TYR A 240 -0.63 -11.37 35.93
C TYR A 240 -1.18 -9.94 36.07
N ILE A 241 -2.16 -9.71 36.94
CA ILE A 241 -2.81 -8.40 37.12
C ILE A 241 -1.81 -7.26 37.42
N ASN A 242 -0.74 -7.55 38.15
CA ASN A 242 0.29 -6.56 38.53
C ASN A 242 1.33 -6.30 37.43
N ASN A 243 1.30 -7.04 36.32
CA ASN A 243 2.23 -6.85 35.21
C ASN A 243 1.80 -5.70 34.28
N TYR A 244 0.58 -5.21 34.43
CA TYR A 244 -0.01 -4.18 33.57
C TYR A 244 -0.31 -2.91 34.36
N SER A 245 -0.25 -1.75 33.70
CA SER A 245 -0.41 -0.44 34.36
C SER A 245 -1.84 -0.15 34.80
N PHE A 246 -2.84 -0.82 34.22
CA PHE A 246 -4.25 -0.64 34.53
C PHE A 246 -4.99 -1.97 34.49
N ILE A 247 -5.95 -2.12 35.40
CA ILE A 247 -6.78 -3.32 35.51
C ILE A 247 -7.87 -3.25 34.43
N ARG A 248 -7.89 -4.24 33.55
CA ARG A 248 -8.88 -4.38 32.47
C ARG A 248 -9.91 -5.44 32.84
N ILE A 249 -11.20 -5.09 32.78
CA ILE A 249 -12.31 -5.91 33.31
C ILE A 249 -13.23 -6.33 32.17
N LEU A 250 -13.55 -7.62 32.08
CA LEU A 250 -14.56 -8.16 31.15
C LEU A 250 -15.72 -8.84 31.91
N PRO A 251 -16.99 -8.52 31.62
CA PRO A 251 -18.12 -9.31 32.08
C PRO A 251 -18.23 -10.62 31.29
N VAL A 252 -18.35 -11.76 31.98
CA VAL A 252 -18.42 -13.09 31.37
C VAL A 252 -19.72 -13.76 31.78
N ASP A 253 -20.54 -14.10 30.79
CA ASP A 253 -21.83 -14.76 30.97
C ASP A 253 -21.68 -16.29 30.93
N TYR A 254 -22.11 -16.96 32.00
CA TYR A 254 -22.14 -18.42 32.15
C TYR A 254 -23.56 -19.01 32.12
N SER A 255 -24.57 -18.24 31.69
CA SER A 255 -25.98 -18.67 31.66
C SER A 255 -26.20 -19.93 30.79
N GLN A 256 -25.43 -20.08 29.70
CA GLN A 256 -25.50 -21.20 28.77
C GLN A 256 -24.77 -22.47 29.26
N ASP A 257 -23.95 -22.39 30.32
CA ASP A 257 -23.20 -23.54 30.84
C ASP A 257 -24.09 -24.38 31.77
N GLU A 258 -24.43 -25.60 31.36
CA GLU A 258 -25.26 -26.53 32.15
C GLU A 258 -24.58 -26.98 33.45
N THR A 259 -23.25 -26.86 33.55
CA THR A 259 -22.48 -27.26 34.74
C THR A 259 -22.50 -26.21 35.86
N VAL A 260 -22.96 -24.99 35.56
CA VAL A 260 -23.03 -23.88 36.51
C VAL A 260 -24.42 -23.81 37.12
N THR A 261 -24.56 -24.33 38.34
CA THR A 261 -25.84 -24.33 39.09
C THR A 261 -25.80 -23.46 40.34
N ASP A 262 -24.62 -23.27 40.93
CA ASP A 262 -24.41 -22.58 42.20
C ASP A 262 -23.16 -21.68 42.20
N VAL A 263 -23.08 -20.75 43.15
CA VAL A 263 -21.94 -19.81 43.32
C VAL A 263 -20.58 -20.51 43.32
N ASN A 264 -20.46 -21.71 43.91
CA ASN A 264 -19.22 -22.48 43.94
C ASN A 264 -18.82 -23.04 42.56
N THR A 265 -19.81 -23.48 41.76
CA THR A 265 -19.58 -23.97 40.40
C THR A 265 -19.19 -22.82 39.46
N LEU A 266 -19.86 -21.66 39.59
CA LEU A 266 -19.49 -20.42 38.88
C LEU A 266 -18.06 -20.00 39.21
N ARG A 267 -17.66 -20.05 40.49
CA ARG A 267 -16.28 -19.73 40.91
C ARG A 267 -15.24 -20.66 40.27
N ASN A 268 -15.54 -21.96 40.16
CA ASN A 268 -14.60 -22.92 39.57
C ASN A 268 -14.51 -22.75 38.05
N ALA A 269 -15.63 -22.54 37.36
CA ALA A 269 -15.66 -22.25 35.93
C ALA A 269 -14.90 -20.96 35.59
N ALA A 270 -15.16 -19.90 36.36
CA ALA A 270 -14.51 -18.59 36.19
C ALA A 270 -13.01 -18.62 36.53
N LYS A 271 -12.56 -19.40 37.53
CA LYS A 271 -11.11 -19.61 37.80
C LYS A 271 -10.39 -20.32 36.66
N ASN A 272 -11.09 -21.15 35.89
CA ASN A 272 -10.52 -21.83 34.73
C ASN A 272 -10.53 -20.95 33.48
N TYR A 273 -11.28 -19.83 33.48
CA TYR A 273 -11.38 -18.94 32.33
C TYR A 273 -10.00 -18.47 31.83
N PHE A 274 -9.17 -17.91 32.70
CA PHE A 274 -7.81 -17.47 32.36
C PHE A 274 -6.91 -18.63 31.92
N LYS A 275 -7.06 -19.83 32.50
CA LYS A 275 -6.27 -21.01 32.13
C LYS A 275 -6.60 -21.53 30.73
N THR A 276 -7.87 -21.45 30.35
CA THR A 276 -8.37 -21.98 29.06
C THR A 276 -8.19 -20.97 27.94
N THR A 277 -8.48 -19.68 28.21
CA THR A 277 -8.47 -18.62 27.20
C THR A 277 -7.11 -17.95 27.04
N LYS A 278 -6.28 -17.92 28.11
CA LYS A 278 -5.00 -17.19 28.18
C LYS A 278 -5.09 -15.72 27.77
N ILE A 279 -6.27 -15.11 27.94
CA ILE A 279 -6.53 -13.71 27.57
C ILE A 279 -5.80 -12.70 28.48
N ASP A 280 -5.14 -13.19 29.54
CA ASP A 280 -4.33 -12.43 30.48
C ASP A 280 -2.84 -12.32 30.06
N GLU A 281 -2.45 -12.99 28.98
CA GLU A 281 -1.15 -12.87 28.31
C GLU A 281 -1.31 -11.99 27.05
N PRO A 282 -0.29 -11.18 26.68
CA PRO A 282 -0.37 -10.36 25.47
C PRO A 282 -0.28 -11.22 24.21
N ASP A 283 -0.92 -10.77 23.15
CA ASP A 283 -0.78 -11.39 21.83
C ASP A 283 0.58 -11.01 21.26
N ILE A 284 1.49 -11.99 21.24
CA ILE A 284 2.84 -11.81 20.74
C ILE A 284 2.93 -12.43 19.35
N ASN A 285 3.20 -11.60 18.35
CA ASN A 285 3.58 -12.03 17.01
C ASN A 285 5.09 -11.85 16.83
N VAL A 286 5.81 -12.91 16.46
CA VAL A 286 7.27 -12.87 16.32
C VAL A 286 7.72 -13.34 14.96
N LYS A 287 7.96 -12.41 14.06
CA LYS A 287 8.57 -12.73 12.78
C LYS A 287 10.07 -12.97 12.97
N VAL A 288 10.52 -14.19 12.65
CA VAL A 288 11.91 -14.62 12.84
C VAL A 288 12.47 -15.15 11.55
N GLU A 289 13.33 -14.36 10.92
CA GLU A 289 14.08 -14.80 9.77
C GLU A 289 15.40 -15.44 10.24
N PHE A 290 15.72 -16.61 9.72
CA PHE A 290 16.95 -17.30 10.09
C PHE A 290 17.48 -18.14 8.93
N GLU A 291 18.81 -18.26 8.86
CA GLU A 291 19.47 -19.09 7.86
C GLU A 291 19.46 -20.56 8.31
N PRO A 292 18.91 -21.49 7.50
CA PRO A 292 18.83 -22.91 7.85
C PRO A 292 20.20 -23.59 7.79
N LEU A 293 20.94 -23.57 8.90
CA LEU A 293 22.31 -24.10 8.99
C LEU A 293 22.43 -25.58 8.61
N TRP A 294 21.40 -26.40 8.82
CA TRP A 294 21.39 -27.81 8.40
C TRP A 294 21.60 -28.02 6.89
N GLN A 295 21.44 -26.97 6.08
CA GLN A 295 21.65 -27.00 4.64
C GLN A 295 23.07 -26.53 4.22
N THR A 296 23.94 -26.21 5.19
CA THR A 296 25.35 -25.86 4.98
C THR A 296 26.25 -27.08 5.08
N LYS A 297 27.35 -27.10 4.32
CA LYS A 297 28.32 -28.22 4.31
C LYS A 297 28.93 -28.49 5.69
N GLU A 298 29.09 -27.44 6.49
CA GLU A 298 29.71 -27.50 7.82
C GLU A 298 28.83 -28.20 8.87
N TYR A 299 27.51 -28.22 8.65
CA TYR A 299 26.50 -28.76 9.56
C TYR A 299 25.74 -29.99 9.01
N GLU A 300 26.21 -30.57 7.90
CA GLU A 300 25.60 -31.74 7.24
C GLU A 300 25.37 -32.93 8.20
N LYS A 301 26.26 -33.11 9.19
CA LYS A 301 26.15 -34.15 10.23
C LYS A 301 25.00 -33.94 11.22
N TYR A 302 24.55 -32.70 11.40
CA TYR A 302 23.46 -32.33 12.32
C TYR A 302 22.17 -32.01 11.56
N ALA A 303 22.16 -32.23 10.24
CA ALA A 303 21.11 -31.73 9.37
C ALA A 303 19.73 -32.35 9.66
N ASN A 304 19.72 -33.62 10.05
CA ASN A 304 18.49 -34.32 10.42
C ASN A 304 17.99 -33.92 11.83
N LEU A 305 18.83 -33.30 12.66
CA LEU A 305 18.51 -32.92 14.04
C LEU A 305 17.94 -31.49 14.14
N GLU A 306 18.31 -30.59 13.23
CA GLU A 306 17.86 -29.18 13.25
C GLU A 306 16.87 -28.84 12.12
N ARG A 307 16.43 -29.80 11.28
CA ARG A 307 15.49 -29.54 10.16
C ARG A 307 14.12 -29.09 10.67
N VAL A 308 13.80 -27.83 10.44
CA VAL A 308 12.52 -27.20 10.76
C VAL A 308 11.57 -27.27 9.56
N VAL A 309 10.32 -27.66 9.80
CA VAL A 309 9.24 -27.61 8.79
C VAL A 309 8.01 -26.85 9.30
N LEU A 310 7.05 -26.57 8.42
CA LEU A 310 5.79 -25.91 8.78
C LEU A 310 5.04 -26.68 9.90
N GLY A 311 4.63 -25.96 10.95
CA GLY A 311 3.99 -26.52 12.15
C GLY A 311 4.95 -26.95 13.27
N ASP A 312 6.26 -27.05 13.01
CA ASP A 312 7.24 -27.35 14.07
C ASP A 312 7.32 -26.19 15.09
N THR A 313 7.65 -26.49 16.35
CA THR A 313 7.98 -25.46 17.35
C THR A 313 9.48 -25.34 17.53
N VAL A 314 9.97 -24.10 17.58
CA VAL A 314 11.40 -23.77 17.71
C VAL A 314 11.59 -22.76 18.83
N THR A 315 12.75 -22.81 19.49
CA THR A 315 13.10 -21.87 20.56
C THR A 315 14.00 -20.77 20.03
N VAL A 316 13.59 -19.51 20.19
CA VAL A 316 14.34 -18.32 19.79
C VAL A 316 14.99 -17.72 21.03
N TYR A 317 16.31 -17.56 20.99
CA TYR A 317 17.09 -16.99 22.08
C TYR A 317 17.89 -15.78 21.64
N HIS A 318 17.55 -14.62 22.20
CA HIS A 318 18.24 -13.36 21.97
C HIS A 318 18.66 -12.73 23.31
N PRO A 319 19.91 -12.90 23.77
CA PRO A 319 20.34 -12.51 25.11
C PRO A 319 20.28 -11.00 25.35
N LYS A 320 20.60 -10.15 24.36
CA LYS A 320 20.58 -8.70 24.54
C LYS A 320 19.17 -8.10 24.71
N LEU A 321 18.18 -8.70 24.06
CA LEU A 321 16.76 -8.30 24.15
C LEU A 321 16.04 -9.07 25.26
N LYS A 322 16.75 -9.97 25.98
CA LYS A 322 16.20 -10.87 27.00
C LYS A 322 15.04 -11.74 26.49
N ILE A 323 15.08 -12.10 25.21
CA ILE A 323 14.06 -12.95 24.57
C ILE A 323 14.49 -14.41 24.69
N ASN A 324 13.63 -15.24 25.26
CA ASN A 324 13.74 -16.70 25.28
C ASN A 324 12.33 -17.27 25.13
N ILE A 325 11.89 -17.46 23.89
CA ILE A 325 10.51 -17.84 23.56
C ILE A 325 10.49 -19.11 22.72
N THR A 326 9.46 -19.92 22.89
CA THR A 326 9.17 -21.04 22.00
C THR A 326 7.96 -20.67 21.15
N ALA A 327 8.13 -20.67 19.83
CA ALA A 327 7.10 -20.27 18.87
C ALA A 327 6.94 -21.34 17.80
N LYS A 328 5.73 -21.41 17.21
CA LYS A 328 5.41 -22.36 16.13
C LYS A 328 5.70 -21.72 14.77
N VAL A 329 6.16 -22.52 13.81
CA VAL A 329 6.31 -22.11 12.41
C VAL A 329 4.94 -22.01 11.76
N VAL A 330 4.59 -20.80 11.33
CA VAL A 330 3.28 -20.47 10.75
C VAL A 330 3.34 -20.19 9.25
N ARG A 331 4.51 -19.85 8.72
CA ARG A 331 4.71 -19.65 7.28
C ARG A 331 6.12 -20.03 6.86
N THR A 332 6.26 -20.56 5.66
CA THR A 332 7.55 -20.89 5.06
C THR A 332 7.63 -20.41 3.62
N ARG A 333 8.76 -19.83 3.22
CA ARG A 333 9.10 -19.56 1.81
C ARG A 333 10.25 -20.46 1.40
N PHE A 334 9.96 -21.45 0.57
CA PHE A 334 10.89 -22.49 0.14
C PHE A 334 11.28 -22.32 -1.32
N ASN A 335 12.56 -22.08 -1.58
CA ASN A 335 13.12 -22.02 -2.92
C ASN A 335 13.35 -23.43 -3.47
N VAL A 336 12.62 -23.78 -4.52
CA VAL A 336 12.58 -25.10 -5.15
C VAL A 336 13.87 -25.41 -5.92
N ILE A 337 14.53 -24.38 -6.46
CA ILE A 337 15.73 -24.55 -7.28
C ILE A 337 16.90 -24.93 -6.37
N THR A 338 17.12 -24.12 -5.32
CA THR A 338 18.19 -24.34 -4.34
C THR A 338 17.84 -25.40 -3.30
N GLU A 339 16.56 -25.75 -3.19
CA GLU A 339 16.00 -26.63 -2.15
C GLU A 339 16.26 -26.10 -0.73
N ARG A 340 16.16 -24.78 -0.56
CA ARG A 340 16.41 -24.07 0.70
C ARG A 340 15.27 -23.15 1.08
N TYR A 341 15.07 -22.94 2.38
CA TYR A 341 14.18 -21.89 2.84
C TYR A 341 14.82 -20.52 2.62
N GLU A 342 14.08 -19.59 2.02
CA GLU A 342 14.45 -18.18 1.96
C GLU A 342 14.06 -17.46 3.26
N SER A 343 12.90 -17.83 3.80
CA SER A 343 12.41 -17.30 5.06
C SER A 343 11.46 -18.29 5.73
N ILE A 344 11.40 -18.23 7.05
CA ILE A 344 10.44 -18.95 7.88
C ILE A 344 9.84 -17.90 8.81
N GLU A 345 8.53 -17.94 9.07
CA GLU A 345 7.90 -17.05 10.04
C GLU A 345 7.37 -17.87 11.20
N LEU A 346 7.60 -17.36 12.41
CA LEU A 346 7.12 -17.94 13.65
C LEU A 346 5.94 -17.11 14.16
N GLY A 347 4.99 -17.71 14.85
CA GLY A 347 3.82 -16.96 15.33
C GLY A 347 2.87 -17.78 16.18
N SER A 348 1.93 -17.08 16.83
CA SER A 348 0.74 -17.67 17.40
C SER A 348 -0.34 -17.73 16.30
N VAL A 349 -0.89 -18.91 16.05
CA VAL A 349 -1.76 -19.20 14.89
C VAL A 349 -3.14 -18.50 14.98
N LYS A 350 -3.36 -17.59 15.94
CA LYS A 350 -4.73 -17.24 16.37
C LYS A 350 -5.33 -15.90 15.93
N ALA A 351 -4.64 -15.02 15.20
CA ALA A 351 -5.31 -13.76 14.79
C ALA A 351 -4.88 -13.15 13.44
N ASP A 352 -3.63 -13.29 12.99
CA ASP A 352 -3.12 -12.30 12.02
C ASP A 352 -3.55 -12.44 10.56
N PHE A 353 -4.06 -13.59 10.14
CA PHE A 353 -4.53 -13.75 8.75
C PHE A 353 -6.05 -13.60 8.63
N THR A 354 -6.79 -14.14 9.59
CA THR A 354 -8.24 -14.04 9.60
C THR A 354 -8.69 -12.62 9.93
N ASP A 355 -8.01 -11.89 10.83
CA ASP A 355 -8.46 -10.54 11.21
C ASP A 355 -8.06 -9.48 10.21
N ASN A 356 -6.93 -9.63 9.51
CA ASN A 356 -6.56 -8.70 8.44
C ASN A 356 -7.31 -8.98 7.14
N PHE A 357 -7.54 -10.25 6.79
CA PHE A 357 -8.35 -10.61 5.63
C PHE A 357 -9.85 -10.42 5.89
N LYS A 358 -10.33 -10.67 7.12
CA LYS A 358 -11.68 -10.25 7.54
C LYS A 358 -11.75 -8.74 7.63
N LYS A 359 -10.76 -7.98 8.13
CA LYS A 359 -10.83 -6.51 8.07
C LYS A 359 -10.83 -5.99 6.65
N ASP A 360 -10.08 -6.57 5.72
CA ASP A 360 -10.11 -6.14 4.32
C ASP A 360 -11.40 -6.56 3.61
N ILE A 361 -11.96 -7.74 3.93
CA ILE A 361 -13.28 -8.18 3.45
C ILE A 361 -14.41 -7.43 4.14
N GLN A 362 -14.32 -7.10 5.42
CA GLN A 362 -15.26 -6.25 6.17
C GLN A 362 -15.14 -4.84 5.65
N ASN A 363 -13.96 -4.30 5.35
CA ASN A 363 -13.83 -2.97 4.76
C ASN A 363 -14.38 -2.93 3.32
N VAL A 364 -14.36 -4.05 2.60
CA VAL A 364 -14.99 -4.19 1.27
C VAL A 364 -16.51 -4.48 1.38
N LEU A 365 -16.96 -5.23 2.39
CA LEU A 365 -18.36 -5.51 2.71
C LEU A 365 -19.04 -4.29 3.36
N ASP A 366 -18.35 -3.50 4.16
CA ASP A 366 -18.81 -2.24 4.76
C ASP A 366 -18.85 -1.12 3.71
N GLN A 367 -18.12 -1.28 2.60
CA GLN A 367 -18.27 -0.45 1.39
C GLN A 367 -19.43 -0.89 0.49
N VAL A 368 -20.02 -2.07 0.72
CA VAL A 368 -21.29 -2.48 0.12
C VAL A 368 -22.32 -2.50 1.25
N PRO A 369 -23.00 -1.38 1.56
CA PRO A 369 -23.89 -1.33 2.71
C PRO A 369 -24.81 -2.54 2.68
N SER A 370 -24.60 -3.47 3.61
CA SER A 370 -25.51 -4.60 3.75
C SER A 370 -26.87 -3.98 4.00
N GLN A 371 -27.82 -4.33 3.15
CA GLN A 371 -29.19 -3.84 3.24
C GLN A 371 -29.92 -4.43 4.46
N ASP A 372 -29.22 -4.74 5.55
CA ASP A 372 -29.77 -5.36 6.75
C ASP A 372 -30.82 -4.44 7.36
N TRP A 373 -30.55 -3.13 7.44
CA TRP A 373 -31.54 -2.14 7.86
C TRP A 373 -32.78 -2.11 6.94
N MET A 374 -32.61 -2.36 5.63
CA MET A 374 -33.71 -2.37 4.67
C MET A 374 -34.51 -3.66 4.81
N ASN A 375 -33.85 -4.80 4.97
CA ASN A 375 -34.49 -6.10 5.19
C ASN A 375 -35.27 -6.10 6.51
N ASP A 376 -34.69 -5.57 7.59
CA ASP A 376 -35.35 -5.40 8.88
C ASP A 376 -36.56 -4.46 8.77
N LYS A 377 -36.43 -3.33 8.07
CA LYS A 377 -37.54 -2.41 7.84
C LYS A 377 -38.63 -3.01 6.93
N LEU A 378 -38.25 -3.76 5.90
CA LEU A 378 -39.18 -4.47 5.02
C LEU A 378 -39.92 -5.56 5.79
N GLN A 379 -39.26 -6.26 6.71
CA GLN A 379 -39.87 -7.26 7.58
C GLN A 379 -40.79 -6.60 8.60
N GLU A 380 -40.37 -5.53 9.28
CA GLU A 380 -41.21 -4.77 10.23
C GLU A 380 -42.48 -4.23 9.55
N ILE A 381 -42.33 -3.61 8.37
CA ILE A 381 -43.47 -3.13 7.58
C ILE A 381 -44.33 -4.30 7.12
N GLY A 382 -43.73 -5.40 6.64
CA GLY A 382 -44.41 -6.60 6.19
C GLY A 382 -45.26 -7.23 7.30
N ASP A 383 -44.69 -7.43 8.48
CA ASP A 383 -45.36 -7.98 9.66
C ASP A 383 -46.47 -7.04 10.15
N SER A 384 -46.26 -5.72 10.12
CA SER A 384 -47.31 -4.76 10.45
C SER A 384 -48.48 -4.78 9.45
N ILE A 385 -48.22 -5.01 8.16
CA ILE A 385 -49.28 -5.09 7.14
C ILE A 385 -50.04 -6.42 7.26
N GLN A 386 -49.33 -7.54 7.47
CA GLN A 386 -49.93 -8.87 7.58
C GLN A 386 -50.60 -9.13 8.94
N GLY A 387 -50.10 -8.50 10.01
CA GLY A 387 -50.60 -8.61 11.37
C GLY A 387 -51.64 -7.55 11.77
N ALA A 388 -52.09 -6.71 10.84
CA ALA A 388 -53.12 -5.70 11.09
C ALA A 388 -54.46 -6.37 11.45
N ASN A 389 -54.86 -6.29 12.72
CA ASN A 389 -56.09 -6.88 13.22
C ASN A 389 -57.20 -5.83 13.23
N GLY A 390 -58.14 -5.94 12.29
CA GLY A 390 -59.23 -4.96 12.12
C GLY A 390 -58.89 -3.79 11.18
N GLY A 391 -59.94 -3.23 10.58
CA GLY A 391 -59.90 -2.16 9.60
C GLY A 391 -61.21 -2.13 8.79
N SER A 392 -61.48 -1.03 8.09
CA SER A 392 -62.71 -0.87 7.30
C SER A 392 -62.42 -0.31 5.92
N ILE A 393 -63.10 -0.86 4.92
CA ILE A 393 -63.07 -0.35 3.55
C ILE A 393 -64.37 0.42 3.34
N TYR A 394 -64.24 1.71 3.03
CA TYR A 394 -65.36 2.55 2.65
C TYR A 394 -65.21 2.98 1.19
N THR A 395 -66.29 2.91 0.43
CA THR A 395 -66.33 3.31 -0.98
C THR A 395 -67.35 4.42 -1.18
N PHE A 396 -66.97 5.45 -1.93
CA PHE A 396 -67.83 6.60 -2.17
C PHE A 396 -67.85 6.99 -3.65
N PRO A 397 -69.05 7.25 -4.23
CA PRO A 397 -70.37 6.85 -3.75
C PRO A 397 -70.55 5.32 -3.76
N THR A 398 -71.45 4.78 -2.93
CA THR A 398 -71.62 3.32 -2.76
C THR A 398 -71.95 2.59 -4.07
N PHE A 399 -72.71 3.21 -4.96
CA PHE A 399 -72.95 2.72 -6.31
C PHE A 399 -72.04 3.46 -7.29
N ARG A 400 -71.20 2.71 -8.02
CA ARG A 400 -70.17 3.23 -8.95
C ARG A 400 -69.13 4.10 -8.20
N PRO A 401 -68.35 3.49 -7.28
CA PRO A 401 -67.43 4.25 -6.44
C PRO A 401 -66.33 4.92 -7.26
N SER A 402 -66.11 6.20 -6.98
CA SER A 402 -65.01 6.99 -7.54
C SER A 402 -63.77 6.94 -6.65
N THR A 403 -63.95 6.70 -5.36
CA THR A 403 -62.90 6.74 -4.34
C THR A 403 -63.06 5.57 -3.37
N MET A 404 -61.94 4.96 -3.01
CA MET A 404 -61.82 3.93 -1.97
C MET A 404 -61.01 4.47 -0.80
N TYR A 405 -61.46 4.18 0.41
CA TYR A 405 -60.82 4.54 1.68
C TYR A 405 -60.53 3.26 2.46
N PHE A 406 -59.29 3.07 2.89
CA PHE A 406 -58.88 2.01 3.79
C PHE A 406 -58.53 2.65 5.13
N MET A 407 -59.22 2.26 6.19
CA MET A 407 -59.27 3.00 7.45
C MET A 407 -59.05 2.10 8.65
N ASP A 408 -58.56 2.69 9.75
CA ASP A 408 -58.39 2.05 11.05
C ASP A 408 -59.68 1.97 11.90
N THR A 409 -60.75 2.67 11.51
CA THR A 409 -62.08 2.63 12.15
C THR A 409 -63.21 2.60 11.10
N GLU A 410 -64.44 2.27 11.50
CA GLU A 410 -65.60 2.17 10.60
C GLU A 410 -66.10 3.55 10.08
N ASP A 411 -65.89 4.62 10.84
CA ASP A 411 -66.31 5.99 10.46
C ASP A 411 -65.12 6.79 9.93
N VAL A 412 -65.28 7.34 8.72
CA VAL A 412 -64.30 8.21 8.04
C VAL A 412 -63.91 9.41 8.89
N ASN A 413 -64.82 9.93 9.72
CA ASN A 413 -64.57 11.11 10.55
C ASN A 413 -63.74 10.80 11.79
N THR A 414 -63.76 9.54 12.26
CA THR A 414 -62.98 9.10 13.43
C THR A 414 -61.66 8.42 13.05
N ALA A 415 -61.52 8.01 11.79
CA ALA A 415 -60.32 7.35 11.29
C ALA A 415 -59.11 8.28 11.32
N LYS A 416 -57.98 7.79 11.84
CA LYS A 416 -56.72 8.55 11.90
C LYS A 416 -55.77 8.10 10.80
N ARG A 417 -55.63 6.80 10.60
CA ARG A 417 -54.82 6.21 9.52
C ARG A 417 -55.72 5.87 8.35
N VAL A 418 -55.61 6.65 7.27
CA VAL A 418 -56.46 6.51 6.09
C VAL A 418 -55.60 6.42 4.83
N MET A 419 -55.75 5.36 4.05
CA MET A 419 -55.25 5.30 2.67
C MET A 419 -56.41 5.57 1.73
N VAL A 420 -56.25 6.57 0.86
CA VAL A 420 -57.25 6.94 -0.15
C VAL A 420 -56.74 6.62 -1.53
N MET A 421 -57.58 6.00 -2.36
CA MET A 421 -57.28 5.69 -3.75
C MET A 421 -58.43 6.11 -4.66
N ASN A 422 -58.12 6.87 -5.72
CA ASN A 422 -59.06 7.23 -6.77
C ASN A 422 -58.35 7.38 -8.12
N ARG A 423 -59.05 7.92 -9.13
CA ARG A 423 -58.49 8.15 -10.48
C ARG A 423 -57.29 9.11 -10.52
N GLU A 424 -57.16 10.00 -9.52
CA GLU A 424 -56.11 11.00 -9.46
C GLU A 424 -54.84 10.49 -8.75
N GLY A 425 -54.94 9.41 -7.97
CA GLY A 425 -53.77 8.80 -7.31
C GLY A 425 -54.07 8.07 -6.00
N ILE A 426 -53.02 7.89 -5.20
CA ILE A 426 -53.05 7.29 -3.86
C ILE A 426 -52.44 8.26 -2.85
N ALA A 427 -53.09 8.44 -1.70
CA ALA A 427 -52.62 9.31 -0.63
C ALA A 427 -52.73 8.64 0.75
N PHE A 428 -51.75 8.88 1.62
CA PHE A 428 -51.64 8.28 2.94
C PHE A 428 -51.74 9.33 4.05
N TYR A 429 -52.76 9.22 4.90
CA TYR A 429 -53.04 10.13 6.01
C TYR A 429 -52.75 9.44 7.34
N GLN A 430 -52.13 10.16 8.29
CA GLN A 430 -51.85 9.64 9.64
C GLN A 430 -52.65 10.35 10.75
N ASN A 431 -53.28 11.49 10.44
CA ASN A 431 -54.02 12.33 11.39
C ASN A 431 -55.45 12.64 10.90
N GLY A 432 -56.07 11.70 10.18
CA GLY A 432 -57.40 11.85 9.60
C GLY A 432 -57.44 12.51 8.21
N ILE A 433 -58.57 12.36 7.53
CA ILE A 433 -58.73 12.69 6.10
C ILE A 433 -58.75 14.18 5.78
N THR A 434 -58.98 15.03 6.77
CA THR A 434 -59.08 16.49 6.61
C THR A 434 -57.72 17.21 6.60
N GLY A 435 -56.64 16.51 6.96
CA GLY A 435 -55.28 17.05 6.95
C GLY A 435 -54.58 16.92 5.59
N THR A 436 -53.32 17.36 5.51
CA THR A 436 -52.46 17.09 4.34
C THR A 436 -51.93 15.66 4.40
N PRO A 437 -51.92 14.89 3.30
CA PRO A 437 -51.34 13.55 3.30
C PRO A 437 -49.84 13.61 3.61
N LYS A 438 -49.33 12.59 4.31
CA LYS A 438 -47.91 12.45 4.66
C LYS A 438 -47.08 12.06 3.43
N THR A 439 -47.65 11.21 2.59
CA THR A 439 -47.08 10.81 1.30
C THR A 439 -48.21 10.67 0.29
N ALA A 440 -47.92 10.97 -0.98
CA ALA A 440 -48.89 10.84 -2.05
C ALA A 440 -48.20 10.45 -3.36
N TRP A 441 -48.90 9.64 -4.15
CA TRP A 441 -48.54 9.31 -5.53
C TRP A 441 -49.66 9.76 -6.46
N SER A 442 -49.35 10.77 -7.27
CA SER A 442 -50.27 11.32 -8.28
C SER A 442 -50.20 10.51 -9.58
N ILE A 443 -51.31 10.50 -10.33
CA ILE A 443 -51.43 9.83 -11.63
C ILE A 443 -50.47 10.40 -12.70
N ASP A 444 -49.99 11.62 -12.51
CA ASP A 444 -48.99 12.27 -13.38
C ASP A 444 -47.55 11.73 -13.16
N GLY A 445 -47.37 10.80 -12.22
CA GLY A 445 -46.08 10.19 -11.90
C GLY A 445 -45.31 10.89 -10.79
N THR A 446 -45.85 11.97 -10.22
CA THR A 446 -45.21 12.69 -9.10
C THR A 446 -45.39 11.92 -7.80
N PHE A 447 -44.29 11.60 -7.14
CA PHE A 447 -44.26 11.02 -5.81
C PHE A 447 -43.73 12.05 -4.80
N ILE A 448 -44.57 12.40 -3.81
CA ILE A 448 -44.22 13.37 -2.77
C ILE A 448 -44.04 12.61 -1.45
N ALA A 449 -42.84 12.73 -0.87
CA ALA A 449 -42.50 12.12 0.42
C ALA A 449 -41.45 12.94 1.17
N ASP A 450 -41.56 12.93 2.50
CA ASP A 450 -40.55 13.54 3.38
C ASP A 450 -39.30 12.66 3.56
N PHE A 451 -39.45 11.34 3.41
CA PHE A 451 -38.37 10.37 3.54
C PHE A 451 -38.57 9.20 2.58
N ILE A 452 -37.49 8.79 1.91
CA ILE A 452 -37.45 7.64 1.02
C ILE A 452 -36.29 6.75 1.44
N GLY A 453 -36.59 5.56 1.96
CA GLY A 453 -35.59 4.51 2.11
C GLY A 453 -35.33 3.89 0.74
N ALA A 454 -34.12 4.06 0.21
CA ALA A 454 -33.72 3.49 -1.08
C ALA A 454 -32.36 2.80 -0.99
N GLY A 455 -32.23 1.63 -1.61
CA GLY A 455 -30.94 0.94 -1.73
C GLY A 455 -30.05 1.58 -2.80
N THR A 456 -30.58 1.84 -4.00
CA THR A 456 -29.87 2.53 -5.08
C THR A 456 -30.83 3.38 -5.89
N LEU A 457 -30.47 4.65 -6.10
CA LEU A 457 -31.16 5.56 -7.01
C LEU A 457 -30.32 5.70 -8.29
N ARG A 458 -30.95 5.58 -9.47
CA ARG A 458 -30.28 5.72 -10.77
C ARG A 458 -30.98 6.79 -11.60
N ALA A 459 -30.19 7.54 -12.39
CA ALA A 459 -30.68 8.61 -13.26
C ALA A 459 -31.49 9.69 -12.52
N ILE A 460 -30.97 10.15 -11.37
CA ILE A 460 -31.60 11.19 -10.55
C ILE A 460 -31.01 12.57 -10.85
N ASN A 461 -31.87 13.58 -10.91
CA ASN A 461 -31.49 14.97 -10.72
C ASN A 461 -31.82 15.35 -9.28
N ILE A 462 -30.88 15.97 -8.57
CA ILE A 462 -31.07 16.35 -7.16
C ILE A 462 -30.85 17.86 -7.03
N GLU A 463 -31.91 18.60 -6.66
CA GLU A 463 -31.91 20.06 -6.62
C GLU A 463 -32.08 20.58 -5.18
N GLY A 464 -31.26 21.55 -4.77
CA GLY A 464 -31.43 22.27 -3.50
C GLY A 464 -31.12 21.46 -2.23
N VAL A 465 -30.26 20.44 -2.30
CA VAL A 465 -30.04 19.49 -1.20
C VAL A 465 -28.70 19.63 -0.48
N THR A 466 -28.64 19.11 0.74
CA THR A 466 -27.39 18.73 1.43
C THR A 466 -27.23 17.22 1.38
N ILE A 467 -26.14 16.72 0.78
CA ILE A 467 -25.83 15.28 0.74
C ILE A 467 -24.90 14.94 1.92
N LYS A 468 -25.30 14.01 2.77
CA LYS A 468 -24.47 13.48 3.87
C LYS A 468 -24.23 11.99 3.65
N GLY A 469 -22.96 11.58 3.57
CA GLY A 469 -22.55 10.19 3.39
C GLY A 469 -21.10 9.98 3.83
N SER A 470 -20.68 8.73 3.99
CA SER A 470 -19.33 8.35 4.42
C SER A 470 -18.29 8.49 3.29
N ALA A 471 -18.67 8.19 2.05
CA ALA A 471 -17.84 8.32 0.87
C ALA A 471 -18.70 8.57 -0.38
N GLY A 472 -18.12 9.20 -1.42
CA GLY A 472 -18.77 9.42 -2.70
C GLY A 472 -17.76 9.37 -3.85
N TYR A 473 -18.17 8.73 -4.95
CA TYR A 473 -17.40 8.70 -6.20
C TYR A 473 -18.03 9.71 -7.17
N PHE A 474 -17.29 10.78 -7.44
CA PHE A 474 -17.72 11.85 -8.34
C PHE A 474 -16.70 12.03 -9.46
N ASP A 475 -17.17 12.12 -10.70
CA ASP A 475 -16.31 12.39 -11.86
C ASP A 475 -16.04 13.90 -12.01
N THR A 476 -17.09 14.72 -11.88
CA THR A 476 -16.99 16.19 -11.92
C THR A 476 -17.98 16.85 -10.97
N LEU A 477 -17.50 17.83 -10.21
CA LEU A 477 -18.33 18.78 -9.48
C LEU A 477 -18.16 20.16 -10.11
N TYR A 478 -19.26 20.86 -10.37
CA TYR A 478 -19.25 22.20 -10.95
C TYR A 478 -20.29 23.08 -10.26
N SER A 479 -19.96 24.35 -10.07
CA SER A 479 -20.94 25.37 -9.68
C SER A 479 -21.74 25.80 -10.91
N ASP A 480 -23.07 25.75 -10.84
CA ASP A 480 -23.93 26.27 -11.92
C ASP A 480 -24.28 27.76 -11.71
N TYR A 481 -24.15 28.26 -10.47
CA TYR A 481 -24.47 29.64 -10.13
C TYR A 481 -23.26 30.56 -10.28
N MET A 482 -23.38 31.59 -11.13
CA MET A 482 -22.50 32.76 -11.13
C MET A 482 -23.23 33.93 -10.46
N PRO A 483 -22.66 34.57 -9.42
CA PRO A 483 -23.28 35.75 -8.80
C PRO A 483 -23.45 36.90 -9.79
N GLY A 484 -24.27 37.92 -9.48
CA GLY A 484 -24.37 39.13 -10.32
C GLY A 484 -23.08 39.97 -10.31
N LEU A 485 -22.86 40.72 -11.40
CA LEU A 485 -21.72 41.61 -11.73
C LEU A 485 -21.13 42.49 -10.59
N PRO A 486 -19.85 42.96 -10.71
CA PRO A 486 -19.03 43.01 -11.93
C PRO A 486 -17.84 42.02 -12.01
N ALA A 487 -17.47 41.74 -13.27
CA ALA A 487 -16.52 40.74 -13.81
C ALA A 487 -15.04 40.84 -13.33
N PRO A 488 -14.20 39.80 -13.56
CA PRO A 488 -14.49 38.50 -14.20
C PRO A 488 -14.95 37.42 -13.22
N GLN A 489 -16.03 36.71 -13.59
CA GLN A 489 -16.56 35.58 -12.83
C GLN A 489 -16.03 34.29 -13.43
N TYR A 490 -15.55 33.41 -12.58
CA TYR A 490 -15.04 32.11 -12.96
C TYR A 490 -15.97 31.03 -12.44
N ARG A 491 -16.19 30.00 -13.24
CA ARG A 491 -16.78 28.74 -12.81
C ARG A 491 -15.70 27.90 -12.19
N GLU A 492 -15.90 27.45 -10.96
CA GLU A 492 -15.06 26.43 -10.33
C GLU A 492 -15.49 25.05 -10.80
N ILE A 493 -14.53 24.30 -11.32
CA ILE A 493 -14.72 22.92 -11.80
C ILE A 493 -13.71 22.04 -11.06
N LEU A 494 -14.21 21.13 -10.23
CA LEU A 494 -13.41 20.10 -9.59
C LEU A 494 -13.58 18.78 -10.35
N ARG A 495 -12.47 18.18 -10.79
CA ARG A 495 -12.44 16.88 -11.47
C ARG A 495 -11.56 15.90 -10.73
N MET A 496 -12.02 14.66 -10.65
CA MET A 496 -11.31 13.56 -10.00
C MET A 496 -11.41 12.32 -10.88
N GLY A 497 -10.30 11.90 -11.50
CA GLY A 497 -10.25 10.71 -12.35
C GLY A 497 -10.22 11.02 -13.86
N GLY A 498 -10.61 10.05 -14.69
CA GLY A 498 -10.68 10.21 -16.15
C GLY A 498 -9.35 10.46 -16.88
N GLY A 499 -8.21 10.22 -16.22
CA GLY A 499 -6.87 10.54 -16.74
C GLY A 499 -6.40 11.99 -16.50
N ASP A 500 -7.23 12.83 -15.90
CA ASP A 500 -6.88 14.21 -15.51
C ASP A 500 -6.27 14.28 -14.08
N GLY A 501 -6.28 13.17 -13.32
CA GLY A 501 -5.89 13.13 -11.92
C GLY A 501 -6.88 13.88 -11.02
N PHE A 502 -6.37 14.63 -10.04
CA PHE A 502 -7.18 15.58 -9.26
C PHE A 502 -6.92 17.00 -9.80
N SER A 503 -7.96 17.71 -10.24
CA SER A 503 -7.80 19.08 -10.74
C SER A 503 -8.93 20.02 -10.33
N LEU A 504 -8.56 21.26 -9.99
CA LEU A 504 -9.47 22.37 -9.75
C LEU A 504 -9.19 23.47 -10.79
N LYS A 505 -10.20 23.86 -11.55
CA LYS A 505 -10.07 24.83 -12.65
C LYS A 505 -11.02 26.01 -12.44
N ALA A 506 -10.53 27.22 -12.64
CA ALA A 506 -11.32 28.43 -12.69
C ALA A 506 -11.47 28.86 -14.16
N LYS A 507 -12.67 28.74 -14.73
CA LYS A 507 -12.90 28.94 -16.16
C LYS A 507 -14.06 29.90 -16.42
N ARG A 508 -13.88 30.83 -17.36
CA ARG A 508 -15.00 31.61 -17.91
C ARG A 508 -15.72 30.83 -18.99
N ASP A 509 -17.05 30.90 -18.99
CA ASP A 509 -17.88 30.19 -19.99
C ASP A 509 -17.60 30.67 -21.42
N THR A 510 -17.20 31.93 -21.59
CA THR A 510 -16.85 32.53 -22.89
C THR A 510 -15.46 32.18 -23.38
N SER A 511 -14.61 31.55 -22.56
CA SER A 511 -13.22 31.24 -22.88
C SER A 511 -13.03 29.75 -23.12
N LEU A 512 -12.11 29.37 -24.01
CA LEU A 512 -11.87 27.95 -24.34
C LEU A 512 -11.10 27.24 -23.22
N TYR A 513 -10.12 27.94 -22.62
CA TYR A 513 -9.23 27.43 -21.57
C TYR A 513 -9.52 28.08 -20.21
N PRO A 514 -9.16 27.43 -19.09
CA PRO A 514 -9.27 28.05 -17.77
C PRO A 514 -8.28 29.22 -17.63
N ALA A 515 -8.57 30.17 -16.75
CA ALA A 515 -7.62 31.22 -16.37
C ALA A 515 -6.58 30.71 -15.37
N MET A 516 -6.98 29.75 -14.54
CA MET A 516 -6.16 29.14 -13.52
C MET A 516 -6.50 27.66 -13.37
N GLN A 517 -5.50 26.85 -13.11
CA GLN A 517 -5.68 25.45 -12.76
C GLN A 517 -4.74 25.01 -11.64
N VAL A 518 -5.25 24.15 -10.76
CA VAL A 518 -4.49 23.39 -9.76
C VAL A 518 -4.61 21.92 -10.14
N ARG A 519 -3.50 21.21 -10.24
CA ARG A 519 -3.47 19.81 -10.71
C ARG A 519 -2.54 18.96 -9.86
N LEU A 520 -2.99 17.74 -9.55
CA LEU A 520 -2.18 16.62 -9.08
C LEU A 520 -2.20 15.59 -10.20
N ASN A 521 -1.14 15.58 -11.01
CA ASN A 521 -1.12 14.80 -12.25
C ASN A 521 -0.66 13.36 -11.95
N THR A 522 -1.48 12.37 -12.33
CA THR A 522 -1.13 10.94 -12.29
C THR A 522 -0.55 10.42 -13.61
N ASN A 523 -0.63 11.22 -14.67
CA ASN A 523 -0.27 10.85 -16.04
C ASN A 523 1.02 11.56 -16.49
N GLY A 524 2.15 11.18 -15.89
CA GLY A 524 3.49 11.50 -16.39
C GLY A 524 4.30 12.49 -15.55
N ASP A 525 3.68 13.51 -14.95
CA ASP A 525 4.42 14.54 -14.19
C ASP A 525 4.54 14.26 -12.68
N LEU A 526 3.83 13.24 -12.16
CA LEU A 526 3.82 12.76 -10.76
C LEU A 526 3.98 13.89 -9.71
N GLY A 527 3.25 14.99 -9.92
CA GLY A 527 3.53 16.26 -9.25
C GLY A 527 2.32 17.14 -8.99
N LEU A 528 2.51 18.17 -8.15
CA LEU A 528 1.53 19.23 -7.86
C LEU A 528 1.87 20.47 -8.69
N ALA A 529 0.89 21.05 -9.38
CA ALA A 529 1.03 22.26 -10.18
C ALA A 529 -0.08 23.27 -9.88
N ILE A 530 0.29 24.54 -9.69
CA ILE A 530 -0.62 25.70 -9.66
C ILE A 530 -0.20 26.63 -10.80
N GLU A 531 -1.09 26.87 -11.76
CA GLU A 531 -0.72 27.47 -13.04
C GLU A 531 -1.72 28.54 -13.46
N ALA A 532 -1.21 29.73 -13.81
CA ALA A 532 -1.98 30.70 -14.60
C ALA A 532 -1.91 30.30 -16.08
N VAL A 533 -3.07 30.27 -16.73
CA VAL A 533 -3.22 29.83 -18.13
C VAL A 533 -3.82 30.96 -18.94
N ASN A 534 -3.26 31.20 -20.13
CA ASN A 534 -3.85 32.12 -21.08
C ASN A 534 -5.18 31.53 -21.60
N GLU A 535 -6.28 32.21 -21.30
CA GLU A 535 -7.64 31.75 -21.57
C GLU A 535 -7.97 31.55 -23.06
N ASN A 536 -7.19 32.20 -23.95
CA ASN A 536 -7.36 32.10 -25.41
C ASN A 536 -6.46 31.04 -26.03
N THR A 537 -5.21 30.93 -25.59
CA THR A 537 -4.20 30.06 -26.23
C THR A 537 -3.93 28.77 -25.48
N GLY A 538 -4.35 28.65 -24.21
CA GLY A 538 -4.03 27.52 -23.34
C GLY A 538 -2.57 27.48 -22.88
N ALA A 539 -1.76 28.47 -23.27
CA ALA A 539 -0.35 28.54 -22.86
C ALA A 539 -0.24 28.83 -21.36
N VAL A 540 0.56 28.04 -20.67
CA VAL A 540 0.90 28.26 -19.25
C VAL A 540 1.85 29.45 -19.15
N ASN A 541 1.55 30.40 -18.26
CA ASN A 541 2.42 31.52 -17.98
C ASN A 541 3.55 31.07 -17.05
N THR A 542 4.74 30.85 -17.60
CA THR A 542 5.92 30.34 -16.88
C THR A 542 6.30 31.18 -15.66
N ASP A 543 6.00 32.47 -15.65
CA ASP A 543 6.35 33.39 -14.55
C ASP A 543 5.34 33.30 -13.38
N LYS A 544 4.21 32.62 -13.57
CA LYS A 544 3.11 32.49 -12.60
C LYS A 544 2.74 31.02 -12.36
N VAL A 545 3.76 30.21 -12.08
CA VAL A 545 3.64 28.75 -11.90
C VAL A 545 4.33 28.33 -10.60
N ILE A 546 3.74 27.36 -9.91
CA ILE A 546 4.37 26.60 -8.83
C ILE A 546 4.26 25.13 -9.20
N ARG A 547 5.39 24.41 -9.29
CA ARG A 547 5.41 22.98 -9.60
C ARG A 547 6.33 22.21 -8.66
N ILE A 548 5.88 21.03 -8.25
CA ILE A 548 6.69 20.03 -7.56
C ILE A 548 6.68 18.81 -8.46
N SER A 549 7.82 18.46 -9.06
CA SER A 549 7.92 17.27 -9.91
C SER A 549 9.10 16.38 -9.47
N PRO A 550 9.00 15.04 -9.66
CA PRO A 550 10.08 14.12 -9.33
C PRO A 550 11.28 14.22 -10.28
N TRP A 551 11.13 14.88 -11.44
CA TRP A 551 12.18 15.01 -12.45
C TRP A 551 12.91 16.35 -12.41
N ALA A 552 12.25 17.44 -12.01
CA ALA A 552 12.82 18.79 -11.97
C ALA A 552 13.11 19.29 -10.53
N GLY A 553 12.75 18.52 -9.51
CA GLY A 553 12.75 19.02 -8.14
C GLY A 553 11.68 20.10 -7.94
N VAL A 554 11.87 20.93 -6.92
CA VAL A 554 10.96 22.03 -6.59
C VAL A 554 11.22 23.19 -7.56
N GLU A 555 10.35 23.39 -8.55
CA GLU A 555 10.29 24.63 -9.34
C GLU A 555 9.57 25.69 -8.48
N THR A 556 10.30 26.29 -7.53
CA THR A 556 9.78 27.44 -6.78
C THR A 556 10.64 28.67 -6.96
N PRO A 557 10.02 29.85 -6.95
CA PRO A 557 10.61 31.03 -6.36
C PRO A 557 10.38 31.01 -4.84
N PHE A 558 11.03 30.11 -4.09
CA PHE A 558 10.97 30.15 -2.61
C PHE A 558 12.30 29.71 -1.98
N ILE A 559 13.26 30.63 -1.96
CA ILE A 559 14.30 30.66 -0.91
C ILE A 559 14.13 31.99 -0.18
N GLN A 560 13.70 31.92 1.08
CA GLN A 560 13.57 33.06 1.98
C GLN A 560 14.90 33.27 2.69
N SER A 561 15.58 34.38 2.41
CA SER A 561 16.66 34.92 3.25
C SER A 561 16.22 36.25 3.84
N THR A 562 16.73 36.63 5.01
CA THR A 562 16.37 37.86 5.74
C THR A 562 16.57 39.14 4.93
N GLY A 563 17.36 39.12 3.85
CA GLY A 563 17.57 40.26 2.95
C GLY A 563 17.02 40.13 1.52
N TRP A 564 16.81 38.92 0.99
CA TRP A 564 16.52 38.73 -0.45
C TRP A 564 15.56 37.55 -0.69
N CYS A 565 14.69 37.71 -1.68
CA CYS A 565 13.86 36.63 -2.23
C CYS A 565 14.26 36.43 -3.69
N SER A 566 14.89 35.30 -4.01
CA SER A 566 15.20 34.91 -5.40
C SER A 566 13.94 34.35 -6.04
N ILE A 567 13.47 34.99 -7.11
CA ILE A 567 12.22 34.65 -7.79
C ILE A 567 12.53 34.44 -9.27
N GLY A 568 12.83 33.19 -9.61
CA GLY A 568 12.90 32.71 -10.99
C GLY A 568 14.13 33.14 -11.78
N ALA A 569 14.43 32.36 -12.82
CA ALA A 569 15.36 32.72 -13.89
C ALA A 569 14.58 32.85 -15.20
N ASP A 570 14.86 33.87 -15.99
CA ASP A 570 14.29 33.97 -17.34
C ASP A 570 14.95 32.95 -18.30
N ALA A 571 14.38 32.81 -19.50
CA ALA A 571 14.92 31.92 -20.54
C ALA A 571 16.35 32.27 -21.01
N THR A 572 16.90 33.41 -20.57
CA THR A 572 18.28 33.86 -20.84
C THR A 572 19.21 33.67 -19.63
N GLY A 573 18.72 33.05 -18.54
CA GLY A 573 19.50 32.74 -17.34
C GLY A 573 19.62 33.89 -16.34
N LYS A 574 18.87 35.00 -16.52
CA LYS A 574 18.87 36.10 -15.55
C LYS A 574 17.92 35.81 -14.41
N VAL A 575 18.42 35.86 -13.18
CA VAL A 575 17.63 35.61 -11.97
C VAL A 575 16.97 36.92 -11.49
N ALA A 576 15.68 36.88 -11.18
CA ALA A 576 14.95 38.04 -10.64
C ALA A 576 14.95 38.02 -9.10
N SER A 577 14.94 39.20 -8.48
CA SER A 577 14.83 39.32 -7.01
C SER A 577 13.78 40.36 -6.63
N ILE A 578 13.06 40.13 -5.52
CA ILE A 578 12.19 41.15 -4.91
C ILE A 578 12.89 41.79 -3.72
N ASP A 579 12.97 43.12 -3.74
CA ASP A 579 13.45 43.94 -2.62
C ASP A 579 12.35 44.06 -1.55
N ARG A 580 12.63 43.51 -0.37
CA ARG A 580 11.71 43.46 0.79
C ARG A 580 11.25 44.84 1.26
N THR A 581 11.97 45.91 0.95
CA THR A 581 11.66 47.26 1.43
C THR A 581 10.59 47.99 0.60
N SER A 582 10.13 47.42 -0.51
CA SER A 582 9.24 48.07 -1.48
C SER A 582 7.82 47.49 -1.55
N TRP A 583 7.28 47.02 -0.42
CA TRP A 583 5.98 46.31 -0.38
C TRP A 583 4.75 47.10 -0.82
N ASP A 584 4.84 48.43 -1.01
CA ASP A 584 3.69 49.22 -1.50
C ASP A 584 3.51 49.16 -3.03
N THR A 585 4.51 48.70 -3.79
CA THR A 585 4.37 48.39 -5.23
C THR A 585 5.32 47.26 -5.61
N PRO A 586 4.84 46.03 -5.86
CA PRO A 586 5.70 44.90 -6.21
C PRO A 586 6.20 45.05 -7.66
N THR A 587 7.23 45.86 -7.87
CA THR A 587 7.99 45.89 -9.12
C THR A 587 9.14 44.91 -9.04
N LEU A 588 9.14 43.89 -9.91
CA LEU A 588 10.28 43.00 -10.10
C LEU A 588 11.51 43.82 -10.51
N LYS A 589 12.63 43.65 -9.79
CA LYS A 589 13.91 44.26 -10.14
C LYS A 589 14.92 43.16 -10.47
N TYR A 590 15.55 43.29 -11.63
CA TYR A 590 16.70 42.46 -12.00
C TYR A 590 17.96 43.14 -11.49
N VAL A 591 18.66 42.50 -10.56
CA VAL A 591 19.88 43.03 -9.93
C VAL A 591 21.05 42.05 -10.10
N PRO A 592 22.29 42.52 -10.31
CA PRO A 592 23.46 41.65 -10.36
C PRO A 592 23.70 40.98 -9.01
N HIS A 593 23.91 39.66 -9.01
CA HIS A 593 24.29 38.93 -7.80
C HIS A 593 25.77 39.18 -7.46
N VAL A 594 26.05 39.58 -6.23
CA VAL A 594 27.41 39.57 -5.66
C VAL A 594 27.57 38.28 -4.86
N ALA A 595 28.30 37.31 -5.40
CA ALA A 595 28.65 36.09 -4.67
C ALA A 595 29.87 36.36 -3.77
N ALA A 596 29.75 36.05 -2.47
CA ALA A 596 30.88 36.20 -1.53
C ALA A 596 31.99 35.15 -1.79
N SER A 597 31.63 33.98 -2.34
CA SER A 597 32.57 32.94 -2.74
C SER A 597 31.91 31.95 -3.71
N PHE A 598 32.69 31.36 -4.61
CA PHE A 598 32.29 30.19 -5.39
C PHE A 598 32.91 28.93 -4.76
N GLN A 599 32.11 28.08 -4.12
CA GLN A 599 32.60 26.82 -3.58
C GLN A 599 32.76 25.80 -4.71
N GLN A 600 34.00 25.39 -4.96
CA GLN A 600 34.30 24.35 -5.95
C GLN A 600 34.41 22.99 -5.26
N GLY A 601 33.70 21.99 -5.77
CA GLY A 601 33.80 20.58 -5.32
C GLY A 601 35.09 19.90 -5.78
N SER A 602 36.26 20.48 -5.52
CA SER A 602 37.56 19.91 -5.90
C SER A 602 38.16 19.15 -4.73
N SER A 603 37.99 17.82 -4.71
CA SER A 603 38.62 16.92 -3.72
C SER A 603 39.59 15.94 -4.38
N ALA A 604 40.70 15.62 -3.71
CA ALA A 604 41.60 14.55 -4.14
C ALA A 604 40.92 13.17 -4.11
N LEU A 605 39.85 13.01 -3.30
CA LEU A 605 39.08 11.76 -3.20
C LEU A 605 38.28 11.44 -4.46
N ILE A 606 38.03 12.43 -5.33
CA ILE A 606 37.21 12.27 -6.55
C ILE A 606 38.02 12.47 -7.84
N LYS A 607 39.35 12.64 -7.75
CA LYS A 607 40.26 12.83 -8.91
C LYS A 607 41.19 11.62 -9.03
N GLN A 608 41.51 11.23 -10.27
CA GLN A 608 42.42 10.13 -10.60
C GLN A 608 43.56 10.64 -11.50
N ASP A 609 44.71 9.95 -11.50
CA ASP A 609 45.88 10.25 -12.33
C ASP A 609 46.40 11.70 -12.17
N ILE A 610 46.54 12.13 -10.91
CA ILE A 610 46.96 13.49 -10.57
C ILE A 610 48.46 13.66 -10.80
N GLU A 611 48.83 14.44 -11.81
CA GLU A 611 50.22 14.87 -12.07
C GLU A 611 50.38 16.38 -11.95
N LYS A 612 51.61 16.86 -11.71
CA LYS A 612 51.90 18.30 -11.73
C LYS A 612 51.93 18.77 -13.19
N PHE A 613 51.56 20.04 -13.42
CA PHE A 613 51.64 20.64 -14.76
C PHE A 613 53.01 20.43 -15.42
N VAL A 614 54.11 20.66 -14.70
CA VAL A 614 55.49 20.50 -15.20
C VAL A 614 55.84 19.08 -15.64
N ASP A 615 55.13 18.08 -15.11
CA ASP A 615 55.34 16.66 -15.42
C ASP A 615 54.33 16.16 -16.47
N SER A 616 53.37 17.01 -16.87
CA SER A 616 52.29 16.66 -17.79
C SER A 616 52.70 16.81 -19.25
N ARG A 617 52.07 16.03 -20.13
CA ARG A 617 52.19 16.19 -21.60
C ARG A 617 51.80 17.58 -22.09
N MET A 618 51.04 18.32 -21.28
CA MET A 618 50.62 19.68 -21.62
C MET A 618 51.77 20.69 -21.49
N ALA A 619 52.70 20.48 -20.55
CA ALA A 619 53.91 21.31 -20.42
C ALA A 619 54.95 21.04 -21.51
N GLU A 620 54.92 19.87 -22.15
CA GLU A 620 55.73 19.61 -23.34
C GLU A 620 55.26 20.42 -24.56
N LYS A 621 53.96 20.74 -24.59
CA LYS A 621 53.32 21.40 -25.74
C LYS A 621 53.23 22.92 -25.59
N TYR A 622 53.08 23.44 -24.37
CA TYR A 622 52.88 24.87 -24.12
C TYR A 622 53.64 25.35 -22.88
N ARG A 623 54.37 26.47 -23.01
CA ARG A 623 54.80 27.26 -21.85
C ARG A 623 53.67 28.23 -21.45
N ALA A 624 53.44 28.47 -20.16
CA ALA A 624 52.37 29.37 -19.73
C ALA A 624 52.66 30.83 -20.14
N THR A 625 53.95 31.20 -20.23
CA THR A 625 54.41 32.47 -20.81
C THR A 625 54.00 32.65 -22.28
N GLU A 626 54.12 31.61 -23.08
CA GLU A 626 53.69 31.63 -24.48
C GLU A 626 52.16 31.66 -24.59
N MET A 627 51.47 30.85 -23.80
CA MET A 627 50.00 30.77 -23.78
C MET A 627 49.36 32.13 -23.49
N ILE A 628 49.82 32.86 -22.47
CA ILE A 628 49.27 34.18 -22.13
C ILE A 628 49.58 35.22 -23.20
N ASN A 629 50.75 35.16 -23.82
CA ASN A 629 51.11 36.10 -24.89
C ASN A 629 50.24 35.93 -26.15
N THR A 630 49.54 34.80 -26.31
CA THR A 630 48.56 34.60 -27.38
C THR A 630 47.17 35.19 -27.08
N VAL A 631 46.91 35.62 -25.85
CA VAL A 631 45.61 36.12 -25.42
C VAL A 631 45.57 37.64 -25.49
N GLU A 632 44.62 38.17 -26.26
CA GLU A 632 44.36 39.61 -26.33
C GLU A 632 43.16 40.03 -25.47
N VAL A 633 43.20 41.26 -24.97
CA VAL A 633 42.05 41.90 -24.29
C VAL A 633 41.44 42.90 -25.25
N PHE A 634 40.13 42.80 -25.43
CA PHE A 634 39.39 43.62 -26.39
C PHE A 634 38.57 44.69 -25.69
N SER A 635 38.44 45.84 -26.34
CA SER A 635 37.44 46.85 -26.01
C SER A 635 36.29 46.75 -27.01
N TYR A 636 35.10 46.36 -26.54
CA TYR A 636 33.96 46.05 -27.40
C TYR A 636 32.65 46.69 -26.90
N ARG A 637 31.60 46.57 -27.71
CA ARG A 637 30.21 46.97 -27.38
C ARG A 637 29.29 45.81 -27.72
N LEU A 638 28.29 45.54 -26.88
CA LEU A 638 27.28 44.54 -27.22
C LEU A 638 26.33 45.11 -28.28
N LYS A 639 25.84 44.26 -29.18
CA LYS A 639 24.90 44.69 -30.23
C LYS A 639 23.63 45.33 -29.64
N GLN A 640 23.19 44.86 -28.47
CA GLN A 640 22.05 45.42 -27.73
C GLN A 640 22.33 46.82 -27.15
N ASP A 641 23.57 47.11 -26.73
CA ASP A 641 23.93 48.41 -26.16
C ASP A 641 23.95 49.48 -27.25
N VAL A 642 24.39 49.10 -28.46
CA VAL A 642 24.30 49.94 -29.65
C VAL A 642 22.84 50.24 -30.01
N ALA A 643 21.95 49.25 -29.91
CA ALA A 643 20.51 49.45 -30.14
C ALA A 643 19.86 50.38 -29.09
N ASN A 644 20.39 50.39 -27.87
CA ASN A 644 19.91 51.21 -26.76
C ASN A 644 20.66 52.55 -26.60
N SER A 645 21.46 52.97 -27.59
CA SER A 645 22.23 54.23 -27.56
C SER A 645 23.19 54.36 -26.36
N GLN A 646 23.72 53.25 -25.84
CA GLN A 646 24.84 53.28 -24.89
C GLN A 646 26.17 53.35 -25.64
N PHE A 647 26.98 54.37 -25.32
CA PHE A 647 28.19 54.71 -26.06
C PHE A 647 29.49 54.21 -25.43
N GLU A 648 29.46 53.70 -24.20
CA GLU A 648 30.64 53.23 -23.49
C GLU A 648 31.07 51.85 -24.01
N LYS A 649 32.38 51.67 -24.21
CA LYS A 649 32.96 50.37 -24.52
C LYS A 649 33.32 49.66 -23.21
N THR A 650 33.02 48.38 -23.15
CA THR A 650 33.47 47.51 -22.06
C THR A 650 34.74 46.77 -22.46
N LEU A 651 35.52 46.33 -21.47
CA LEU A 651 36.70 45.51 -21.67
C LEU A 651 36.37 44.05 -21.38
N GLY A 652 36.93 43.14 -22.17
CA GLY A 652 36.83 41.71 -21.88
C GLY A 652 37.42 40.84 -22.97
N PHE A 653 37.23 39.53 -22.80
CA PHE A 653 37.65 38.52 -23.76
C PHE A 653 36.55 38.24 -24.77
N ILE A 654 36.96 37.80 -25.96
CA ILE A 654 36.06 37.27 -26.99
C ILE A 654 36.29 35.76 -27.01
N ALA A 655 35.26 34.99 -26.63
CA ALA A 655 35.38 33.55 -26.41
C ALA A 655 35.88 32.82 -27.67
N GLU A 656 35.45 33.22 -28.86
CA GLU A 656 35.84 32.62 -30.14
C GLU A 656 37.30 32.89 -30.53
N MET A 657 37.93 33.91 -29.93
CA MET A 657 39.33 34.29 -30.18
C MET A 657 40.29 33.72 -29.13
N LEU A 658 39.77 33.08 -28.07
CA LEU A 658 40.59 32.42 -27.07
C LEU A 658 41.09 31.06 -27.57
N PRO A 659 42.33 30.66 -27.20
CA PRO A 659 42.82 29.30 -27.37
C PRO A 659 41.83 28.27 -26.80
N PRO A 660 41.64 27.10 -27.45
CA PRO A 660 40.80 26.01 -26.93
C PRO A 660 41.07 25.64 -25.46
N GLU A 661 42.31 25.75 -25.03
CA GLU A 661 42.79 25.44 -23.69
C GLU A 661 42.25 26.40 -22.61
N LEU A 662 41.68 27.54 -23.00
CA LEU A 662 41.06 28.55 -22.13
C LEU A 662 39.52 28.60 -22.24
N ARG A 663 38.93 27.76 -23.10
CA ARG A 663 37.49 27.73 -23.35
C ARG A 663 36.79 26.63 -22.54
N ALA A 664 35.51 26.83 -22.32
CA ALA A 664 34.59 25.80 -21.85
C ALA A 664 34.46 24.70 -22.91
N ASP A 665 33.96 23.53 -22.50
CA ASP A 665 33.92 22.34 -23.36
C ASP A 665 33.00 22.51 -24.59
N ASP A 666 32.02 23.42 -24.50
CA ASP A 666 31.17 23.83 -25.62
C ASP A 666 31.86 24.78 -26.61
N MET A 667 33.07 25.26 -26.29
CA MET A 667 33.85 26.27 -27.01
C MET A 667 33.17 27.64 -27.17
N MET A 668 32.04 27.88 -26.50
CA MET A 668 31.24 29.11 -26.62
C MET A 668 31.48 30.08 -25.46
N ALA A 669 32.12 29.63 -24.39
CA ALA A 669 32.45 30.45 -23.24
C ALA A 669 33.93 30.33 -22.83
N MET A 670 34.42 31.33 -22.11
CA MET A 670 35.70 31.25 -21.41
C MET A 670 35.54 30.43 -20.13
N ASP A 671 36.45 29.49 -19.89
CA ASP A 671 36.50 28.77 -18.62
C ASP A 671 37.35 29.55 -17.61
N MET A 672 36.68 30.12 -16.60
CA MET A 672 37.36 30.92 -15.57
C MET A 672 38.38 30.11 -14.77
N GLN A 673 38.15 28.81 -14.53
CA GLN A 673 39.07 27.99 -13.74
C GLN A 673 40.33 27.67 -14.54
N LYS A 674 40.18 27.29 -15.81
CA LYS A 674 41.32 27.08 -16.71
C LYS A 674 42.13 28.38 -16.84
N THR A 675 41.45 29.52 -16.98
CA THR A 675 42.11 30.83 -17.09
C THR A 675 42.90 31.20 -15.84
N ILE A 676 42.32 31.04 -14.65
CA ILE A 676 43.02 31.30 -13.38
C ILE A 676 44.22 30.36 -13.20
N MET A 677 44.09 29.09 -13.58
CA MET A 677 45.18 28.12 -13.52
C MET A 677 46.36 28.55 -14.40
N TRP A 678 46.11 28.96 -15.66
CA TRP A 678 47.16 29.43 -16.56
C TRP A 678 47.85 30.71 -16.07
N LEU A 679 47.09 31.66 -15.53
CA LEU A 679 47.63 32.87 -14.89
C LEU A 679 48.53 32.52 -13.70
N TRP A 680 48.13 31.54 -12.88
CA TRP A 680 48.93 31.08 -11.74
C TRP A 680 50.23 30.42 -12.19
N GLN A 681 50.18 29.59 -13.23
CA GLN A 681 51.35 28.92 -13.77
C GLN A 681 52.33 29.91 -14.42
N TYR A 682 51.83 30.92 -15.14
CA TYR A 682 52.65 32.01 -15.67
C TYR A 682 53.37 32.79 -14.58
N ALA A 683 52.68 33.14 -13.48
CA ALA A 683 53.30 33.84 -12.38
C ALA A 683 54.50 33.05 -11.82
N ARG A 684 54.37 31.71 -11.71
CA ARG A 684 55.46 30.83 -11.27
C ARG A 684 56.62 30.77 -12.27
N GLU A 685 56.33 30.65 -13.56
CA GLU A 685 57.35 30.62 -14.61
C GLU A 685 58.11 31.95 -14.70
N ASN A 686 57.39 33.06 -14.68
CA ASN A 686 57.97 34.40 -14.72
C ASN A 686 58.84 34.69 -13.48
N GLU A 687 58.41 34.28 -12.28
CA GLU A 687 59.23 34.41 -11.07
C GLU A 687 60.52 33.57 -11.14
N ALA A 688 60.45 32.38 -11.73
CA ALA A 688 61.62 31.52 -11.93
C ALA A 688 62.61 32.13 -12.96
N GLU A 689 62.10 32.64 -14.08
CA GLU A 689 62.92 33.33 -15.09
C GLU A 689 63.55 34.60 -14.53
N LYS A 690 62.81 35.38 -13.73
CA LYS A 690 63.34 36.56 -13.04
C LYS A 690 64.49 36.21 -12.10
N LYS A 691 64.34 35.18 -11.25
CA LYS A 691 65.42 34.74 -10.35
C LYS A 691 66.65 34.24 -11.11
N ALA A 692 66.45 33.57 -12.25
CA ALA A 692 67.55 33.13 -13.11
C ALA A 692 68.31 34.31 -13.73
N LEU A 693 67.59 35.36 -14.15
CA LEU A 693 68.18 36.60 -14.66
C LEU A 693 68.95 37.35 -13.55
N GLU A 694 68.37 37.50 -12.36
CA GLU A 694 69.04 38.12 -11.21
C GLU A 694 70.35 37.41 -10.85
N LYS A 695 70.35 36.07 -10.86
CA LYS A 695 71.57 35.28 -10.65
C LYS A 695 72.61 35.53 -11.74
N ARG A 696 72.20 35.53 -13.02
CA ARG A 696 73.10 35.78 -14.14
C ARG A 696 73.71 37.18 -14.10
N VAL A 697 72.94 38.17 -13.65
CA VAL A 697 73.44 39.54 -13.42
C VAL A 697 74.48 39.53 -12.29
N SER A 698 74.19 38.88 -11.17
CA SER A 698 75.14 38.75 -10.05
C SER A 698 76.45 38.06 -10.47
N ASP A 699 76.36 36.96 -11.24
CA ASP A 699 77.54 36.24 -11.74
C ASP A 699 78.38 37.12 -12.69
N LEU A 700 77.72 37.94 -13.52
CA LEU A 700 78.38 38.91 -14.40
C LEU A 700 79.05 40.04 -13.61
N GLU A 701 78.39 40.56 -12.57
CA GLU A 701 78.97 41.56 -11.68
C GLU A 701 80.25 41.03 -11.01
N GLU A 702 80.24 39.79 -10.51
CA GLU A 702 81.40 39.13 -9.90
C GLU A 702 82.56 38.92 -10.90
N MET A 703 82.24 38.55 -12.15
CA MET A 703 83.23 38.47 -13.24
C MET A 703 83.86 39.83 -13.56
N VAL A 704 83.07 40.91 -13.55
CA VAL A 704 83.59 42.26 -13.78
C VAL A 704 84.50 42.70 -12.63
N TYR A 705 84.11 42.46 -11.37
CA TYR A 705 84.95 42.77 -10.22
C TYR A 705 86.29 42.01 -10.22
N THR A 706 86.30 40.75 -10.64
CA THR A 706 87.53 39.94 -10.74
C THR A 706 88.44 40.36 -11.89
N LEU A 707 87.90 40.89 -13.00
CA LEU A 707 88.68 41.46 -14.10
C LEU A 707 89.34 42.80 -13.70
N ILE A 708 88.60 43.69 -13.03
CA ILE A 708 89.11 44.99 -12.56
C ILE A 708 90.26 44.81 -11.55
N ASN A 709 90.19 43.80 -10.69
CA ASN A 709 91.23 43.53 -9.69
C ASN A 709 92.48 42.82 -10.25
N LYS A 710 92.46 42.30 -11.49
CA LYS A 710 93.61 41.67 -12.14
C LYS A 710 94.58 42.65 -12.80
N ASP A 711 94.12 43.86 -13.14
CA ASP A 711 94.96 44.92 -13.71
C ASP A 711 95.71 45.74 -12.63
N GLY A 712 95.57 45.37 -11.35
CA GLY A 712 96.26 46.01 -10.22
C GLY A 712 97.59 45.39 -9.79
N ASP A 713 97.98 44.24 -10.35
CA ASP A 713 99.21 43.49 -10.00
C ASP A 713 100.11 43.24 -11.24
N ALA A 714 100.17 44.20 -12.18
CA ALA A 714 101.14 44.24 -13.28
C ALA A 714 102.14 45.39 -13.15
#